data_AF-A0A6N3HLV3-F1
#
_entry.id   AF-A0A6N3HLV3-F1
#
_cell.length_a   1.000
_cell.length_b   1.000
_cell.length_c   1.000
_cell.angle_alpha   90.00
_cell.angle_beta   90.00
_cell.angle_gamma   90.00
#
_symmetry.space_group_name_H-M   'P 1'
#
loop_
_entity.id
_entity.type
_entity.pdbx_description
1 polymer ?
#
loop_
_entity_poly.entity_id
_entity_poly.type
_entity_poly.pdbx_seq_one_letter_code
_entity_poly.pdbx_strand_id
1 'polypeptide(L)'
;MDQLPVAGEGTGIYVIDEDYRIVYFNETAKAVCPNLRVGITCYQGICNGDSPCSGCPGMKVDCSHILFYDAVNRQWLELSSGQVEWPGCGRCWLMLFKIVDRQSRSLFYDLTETSVYEELFELNLAENTYKILFHQNGKYVIPAMEGSLDTMCMEVADHMIDPEDRERFLEFWNFDTLSQRLSGKNHTIRGEFRKLLVSGEYCWVAQTAVLLRTGEQDKTVIMVFIQDIDQQKKQETAAPDRGGSRLEEKDSMTGLYRYGLFLERAEQFLREKRGIRFSMVAIDIEHFKLFNEWFGEEAGDRFLISIAEQLKEVEKQCDSMAGYMGGDDFAIIIPRDESVLGNLERGIKHFVKQYGGSAGFLPAFGVYEIEDWNLSVSMMYDRASIALSTVKGNYLNRTGRYDAGMKKKMEDDQVLLSEVQRALDNREFIFYAQPQCNMLTGKIIGLESLVRWNHPVRGIVQPGEFIPLLESNGFITNLDLYVWDMVCGRLHDWIAAGHKPIPIAVNVSRIDIYSMNVTNTFAELTSRYEIDPALLAIEITESAYAEDYNLIRQVVIDLRNAGFTVFMDDFGSGYSSLNMLKDVNVDVIKIDTKFLDMNEYSQNRGMGILETIVRMARLTQLRVIAEGVEKKEQVDFLRNVGCIYGQGYYYYRPMPIEQFEPLLLHEENVDYRGIQAHQLEELRLEDLVNKDVTSEAILNNMLGGMALYDVCGEKIELLSVNEGYYRVTGCNPIDLEERRKFIMAQIHEDDQGKVLELFEAACRNPLKGSEGIIRRYRLSGELMWISLRIFFLKERDDHRLFYGSVSDVTKVKRQEERLASSQRILADVLNINGDEGAFEPQMLKTAGESIQLQNDELEFLDSGVPGGFHCCRWTEDMELLYVSRRFLEILGITGRELEEEYQNQMVSLIHPGDRDRVLSAVMAEKQTVYSLEFRMRTKTGYVWIRYQARRKHWNGSTFLYGVILDIDEIMALRQEIKECRKRLEELERCRPVETDLLTGLHNRETGIPLMKEWISRRRVQPSALALFRFHGFPEVNEALGQVSGDRILVNSVEKLKSFFREEDIVCRISGYEILVLCKNIGSRDMRRKLEQLMADMKMELSLESAKIRPSINAGYVMAADGSTDFDDLYKKAEKALEMASSQGKGICLRCGEEIVD
;
A
#
# COMPACT_ATOMS: atom_id res chain seq x y z
N MET A 1 -21.74 -46.67 18.05
CA MET A 1 -22.25 -45.70 17.06
C MET A 1 -21.73 -44.30 17.38
N ASP A 2 -20.56 -44.21 18.02
CA ASP A 2 -19.88 -42.97 18.38
C ASP A 2 -18.40 -43.19 18.11
N GLN A 3 -17.72 -42.16 17.59
CA GLN A 3 -16.34 -42.11 17.06
C GLN A 3 -16.20 -42.41 15.56
N LEU A 4 -16.70 -41.50 14.73
CA LEU A 4 -16.12 -41.20 13.42
C LEU A 4 -15.16 -40.00 13.60
N PRO A 5 -14.07 -39.91 12.81
CA PRO A 5 -13.19 -38.74 12.84
C PRO A 5 -13.98 -37.50 12.40
N VAL A 6 -13.87 -36.42 13.17
CA VAL A 6 -14.45 -35.12 12.82
C VAL A 6 -13.64 -34.55 11.66
N ALA A 7 -14.15 -34.69 10.44
CA ALA A 7 -13.58 -34.05 9.26
C ALA A 7 -13.91 -32.55 9.27
N GLY A 8 -12.95 -31.71 8.86
CA GLY A 8 -13.07 -30.26 8.83
C GLY A 8 -14.26 -29.76 7.97
N GLU A 9 -14.79 -28.59 8.34
CA GLU A 9 -15.90 -27.91 7.64
C GLU A 9 -15.62 -27.83 6.14
N GLY A 10 -16.50 -28.41 5.31
CA GLY A 10 -16.39 -28.41 3.85
C GLY A 10 -16.06 -29.76 3.18
N THR A 11 -15.75 -30.82 3.94
CA THR A 11 -15.48 -32.16 3.37
C THR A 11 -16.75 -33.02 3.26
N GLY A 12 -17.07 -33.48 2.06
CA GLY A 12 -18.15 -34.45 1.81
C GLY A 12 -17.69 -35.88 2.06
N ILE A 13 -18.52 -36.69 2.71
CA ILE A 13 -18.23 -38.10 3.00
C ILE A 13 -19.39 -38.95 2.51
N TYR A 14 -19.09 -40.02 1.78
CA TYR A 14 -20.04 -41.09 1.48
C TYR A 14 -19.36 -42.45 1.56
N VAL A 15 -20.13 -43.50 1.83
CA VAL A 15 -19.63 -44.87 1.98
C VAL A 15 -20.39 -45.76 1.02
N ILE A 16 -19.67 -46.60 0.28
CA ILE A 16 -20.22 -47.57 -0.68
C ILE A 16 -19.91 -49.02 -0.28
N ASP A 17 -20.83 -49.93 -0.54
CA ASP A 17 -20.58 -51.37 -0.43
C ASP A 17 -19.86 -51.94 -1.68
N GLU A 18 -19.60 -53.25 -1.70
CA GLU A 18 -18.93 -53.95 -2.82
C GLU A 18 -19.73 -53.87 -4.13
N ASP A 19 -21.04 -53.61 -4.06
CA ASP A 19 -21.94 -53.41 -5.21
C ASP A 19 -22.10 -51.92 -5.59
N TYR A 20 -21.22 -51.05 -5.08
CA TYR A 20 -21.22 -49.60 -5.29
C TYR A 20 -22.45 -48.87 -4.73
N ARG A 21 -23.23 -49.50 -3.85
CA ARG A 21 -24.43 -48.88 -3.26
C ARG A 21 -24.06 -48.02 -2.07
N ILE A 22 -24.63 -46.83 -2.03
CA ILE A 22 -24.43 -45.88 -0.95
C ILE A 22 -25.07 -46.43 0.33
N VAL A 23 -24.25 -46.72 1.34
CA VAL A 23 -24.68 -47.17 2.67
C VAL A 23 -24.71 -46.04 3.69
N TYR A 24 -23.94 -44.99 3.47
CA TYR A 24 -23.93 -43.79 4.32
C TYR A 24 -23.45 -42.55 3.55
N PHE A 25 -23.88 -41.36 3.94
CA PHE A 25 -23.31 -40.09 3.52
C PHE A 25 -23.58 -39.01 4.59
N ASN A 26 -22.73 -37.97 4.64
CA ASN A 26 -22.91 -36.83 5.55
C ASN A 26 -23.72 -35.68 4.90
N GLU A 27 -24.14 -34.70 5.70
CA GLU A 27 -24.92 -33.54 5.22
C GLU A 27 -24.18 -32.73 4.14
N THR A 28 -22.85 -32.58 4.26
CA THR A 28 -22.03 -31.93 3.24
C THR A 28 -22.10 -32.67 1.91
N ALA A 29 -22.02 -34.01 1.91
CA ALA A 29 -22.18 -34.79 0.69
C ALA A 29 -23.59 -34.66 0.10
N LYS A 30 -24.62 -34.55 0.95
CA LYS A 30 -26.01 -34.35 0.51
C LYS A 30 -26.24 -32.97 -0.10
N ALA A 31 -25.61 -31.94 0.46
CA ALA A 31 -25.68 -30.57 -0.05
C ALA A 31 -25.00 -30.44 -1.42
N VAL A 32 -23.85 -31.11 -1.60
CA VAL A 32 -23.08 -31.07 -2.85
C VAL A 32 -23.67 -31.98 -3.92
N CYS A 33 -24.18 -33.16 -3.56
CA CYS A 33 -24.82 -34.10 -4.47
C CYS A 33 -26.27 -34.40 -4.03
N PRO A 34 -27.26 -33.57 -4.42
CA PRO A 34 -28.65 -33.67 -3.95
C PRO A 34 -29.32 -35.02 -4.23
N ASN A 35 -28.85 -35.74 -5.25
CA ASN A 35 -29.39 -37.02 -5.70
C ASN A 35 -28.93 -38.23 -4.86
N LEU A 36 -27.97 -38.06 -3.94
CA LEU A 36 -27.52 -39.13 -3.03
C LEU A 36 -28.65 -39.64 -2.14
N ARG A 37 -28.86 -40.96 -2.12
CA ARG A 37 -29.81 -41.65 -1.23
C ARG A 37 -29.23 -43.00 -0.83
N VAL A 38 -29.48 -43.44 0.40
CA VAL A 38 -29.05 -44.78 0.83
C VAL A 38 -29.71 -45.83 -0.07
N GLY A 39 -28.91 -46.74 -0.61
CA GLY A 39 -29.33 -47.79 -1.55
C GLY A 39 -29.22 -47.45 -3.03
N ILE A 40 -28.94 -46.20 -3.43
CA ILE A 40 -28.61 -45.87 -4.83
C ILE A 40 -27.16 -46.26 -5.13
N THR A 41 -26.83 -46.62 -6.36
CA THR A 41 -25.43 -46.81 -6.75
C THR A 41 -24.73 -45.46 -6.90
N CYS A 42 -23.45 -45.39 -6.52
CA CYS A 42 -22.70 -44.13 -6.52
C CYS A 42 -22.60 -43.51 -7.92
N TYR A 43 -22.47 -44.32 -8.97
CA TYR A 43 -22.39 -43.85 -10.34
C TYR A 43 -23.74 -43.32 -10.86
N GLN A 44 -24.88 -43.79 -10.35
CA GLN A 44 -26.19 -43.19 -10.64
C GLN A 44 -26.43 -41.92 -9.81
N GLY A 45 -26.09 -41.94 -8.52
CA GLY A 45 -26.37 -40.83 -7.60
C GLY A 45 -25.45 -39.63 -7.72
N ILE A 46 -24.20 -39.83 -8.19
CA ILE A 46 -23.17 -38.79 -8.30
C ILE A 46 -22.81 -38.51 -9.77
N CYS A 47 -22.62 -39.56 -10.58
CA CYS A 47 -22.11 -39.39 -11.96
C CYS A 47 -23.22 -39.33 -13.02
N ASN A 48 -24.48 -39.64 -12.64
CA ASN A 48 -25.60 -39.84 -13.55
C ASN A 48 -25.31 -40.82 -14.71
N GLY A 49 -24.52 -41.86 -14.43
CA GLY A 49 -24.18 -42.92 -15.37
C GLY A 49 -24.91 -44.24 -15.06
N ASP A 50 -24.93 -45.15 -16.04
CA ASP A 50 -25.60 -46.46 -15.92
C ASP A 50 -24.65 -47.60 -15.54
N SER A 51 -23.34 -47.33 -15.39
CA SER A 51 -22.32 -48.31 -15.02
C SER A 51 -21.20 -47.69 -14.17
N PRO A 52 -20.43 -48.50 -13.39
CA PRO A 52 -19.30 -48.01 -12.59
C PRO A 52 -18.23 -47.33 -13.44
N CYS A 53 -17.57 -46.32 -12.88
CA CYS A 53 -16.51 -45.58 -13.56
C CYS A 53 -15.29 -46.47 -13.83
N SER A 54 -14.72 -46.35 -15.04
CA SER A 54 -13.59 -47.17 -15.54
C SER A 54 -12.29 -47.04 -14.73
N GLY A 55 -12.20 -46.03 -13.85
CA GLY A 55 -11.09 -45.78 -12.93
C GLY A 55 -11.55 -45.55 -11.49
N CYS A 56 -12.58 -46.27 -11.02
CA CYS A 56 -13.16 -46.06 -9.69
C CYS A 56 -12.11 -46.14 -8.57
N PRO A 57 -12.02 -45.13 -7.67
CA PRO A 57 -11.07 -45.13 -6.55
C PRO A 57 -11.30 -46.31 -5.59
N GLY A 58 -12.57 -46.73 -5.42
CA GLY A 58 -12.99 -47.81 -4.52
C GLY A 58 -12.60 -49.22 -4.96
N MET A 59 -11.60 -49.40 -5.81
CA MET A 59 -11.10 -50.73 -6.25
C MET A 59 -9.56 -50.79 -6.32
N LYS A 60 -8.83 -49.69 -6.07
CA LYS A 60 -7.35 -49.68 -6.08
C LYS A 60 -6.83 -49.50 -4.65
N VAL A 61 -5.86 -50.33 -4.27
CA VAL A 61 -5.36 -50.44 -2.87
C VAL A 61 -4.47 -49.27 -2.46
N ASP A 62 -3.93 -48.50 -3.41
CA ASP A 62 -3.11 -47.30 -3.16
C ASP A 62 -3.48 -46.19 -4.15
N CYS A 63 -4.43 -45.32 -3.79
CA CYS A 63 -4.73 -44.11 -4.56
C CYS A 63 -4.77 -42.91 -3.62
N SER A 64 -3.64 -42.21 -3.52
CA SER A 64 -3.55 -40.89 -2.93
C SER A 64 -4.05 -39.87 -3.95
N HIS A 65 -5.28 -39.40 -3.77
CA HIS A 65 -5.94 -38.29 -4.46
C HIS A 65 -6.29 -38.54 -5.94
N ILE A 66 -7.59 -38.68 -6.23
CA ILE A 66 -8.15 -38.75 -7.59
C ILE A 66 -9.04 -37.55 -7.83
N LEU A 67 -8.70 -36.73 -8.83
CA LEU A 67 -9.56 -35.66 -9.34
C LEU A 67 -10.68 -36.25 -10.18
N PHE A 68 -11.91 -35.96 -9.79
CA PHE A 68 -13.12 -36.46 -10.42
C PHE A 68 -14.04 -35.30 -10.77
N TYR A 69 -14.53 -35.27 -12.00
CA TYR A 69 -15.49 -34.24 -12.43
C TYR A 69 -16.93 -34.72 -12.21
N ASP A 70 -17.65 -34.03 -11.32
CA ASP A 70 -19.07 -34.22 -11.12
C ASP A 70 -19.82 -33.57 -12.29
N ALA A 71 -20.24 -34.40 -13.25
CA ALA A 71 -20.96 -33.97 -14.44
C ALA A 71 -22.37 -33.41 -14.13
N VAL A 72 -22.97 -33.79 -12.99
CA VAL A 72 -24.31 -33.34 -12.59
C VAL A 72 -24.25 -31.90 -12.08
N ASN A 73 -23.23 -31.58 -11.28
CA ASN A 73 -23.07 -30.27 -10.67
C ASN A 73 -22.02 -29.38 -11.35
N ARG A 74 -21.35 -29.87 -12.39
CA ARG A 74 -20.31 -29.17 -13.19
C ARG A 74 -19.14 -28.64 -12.35
N GLN A 75 -18.62 -29.46 -11.45
CA GLN A 75 -17.54 -29.09 -10.54
C GLN A 75 -16.52 -30.23 -10.38
N TRP A 76 -15.27 -29.87 -10.07
CA TRP A 76 -14.22 -30.84 -9.77
C TRP A 76 -14.25 -31.18 -8.28
N LEU A 77 -14.21 -32.48 -8.00
CA LEU A 77 -14.12 -33.04 -6.66
C LEU A 77 -12.78 -33.75 -6.54
N GLU A 78 -12.04 -33.46 -5.49
CA GLU A 78 -10.85 -34.23 -5.12
C GLU A 78 -11.31 -35.37 -4.21
N LEU A 79 -11.15 -36.62 -4.66
CA LEU A 79 -11.58 -37.83 -3.95
C LEU A 79 -10.40 -38.56 -3.31
N SER A 80 -10.58 -38.97 -2.07
CA SER A 80 -9.72 -39.92 -1.36
C SER A 80 -10.57 -41.11 -0.91
N SER A 81 -10.04 -42.33 -1.00
CA SER A 81 -10.76 -43.54 -0.62
C SER A 81 -9.98 -44.39 0.37
N GLY A 82 -10.68 -45.01 1.31
CA GLY A 82 -10.12 -45.98 2.24
C GLY A 82 -11.11 -47.12 2.54
N GLN A 83 -10.61 -48.31 2.85
CA GLN A 83 -11.46 -49.43 3.27
C GLN A 83 -11.84 -49.33 4.75
N VAL A 84 -13.10 -49.62 5.07
CA VAL A 84 -13.62 -49.66 6.44
C VAL A 84 -14.59 -50.82 6.62
N GLU A 85 -14.61 -51.44 7.80
CA GLU A 85 -15.68 -52.38 8.16
C GLU A 85 -16.92 -51.59 8.62
N TRP A 86 -18.01 -51.68 7.86
CA TRP A 86 -19.26 -50.99 8.14
C TRP A 86 -20.27 -51.90 8.85
N PRO A 87 -20.87 -51.48 9.98
CA PRO A 87 -21.80 -52.31 10.74
C PRO A 87 -22.98 -52.78 9.90
N GLY A 88 -23.12 -54.10 9.73
CA GLY A 88 -24.22 -54.72 8.98
C GLY A 88 -24.02 -54.85 7.46
N CYS A 89 -22.93 -54.29 6.90
CA CYS A 89 -22.64 -54.32 5.46
C CYS A 89 -21.27 -54.94 5.12
N GLY A 90 -20.45 -55.29 6.12
CA GLY A 90 -19.15 -55.93 5.89
C GLY A 90 -18.07 -54.92 5.48
N ARG A 91 -17.16 -55.29 4.58
CA ARG A 91 -16.14 -54.36 4.07
C ARG A 91 -16.79 -53.39 3.10
N CYS A 92 -16.60 -52.11 3.36
CA CYS A 92 -17.10 -51.01 2.54
C CYS A 92 -15.96 -50.04 2.22
N TRP A 93 -16.18 -49.19 1.22
CA TRP A 93 -15.25 -48.14 0.84
C TRP A 93 -15.77 -46.79 1.31
N LEU A 94 -14.99 -46.14 2.16
CA LEU A 94 -15.24 -44.79 2.62
C LEU A 94 -14.59 -43.81 1.65
N MET A 95 -15.40 -42.90 1.13
CA MET A 95 -15.04 -41.92 0.12
C MET A 95 -15.13 -40.53 0.75
N LEU A 96 -13.99 -39.87 0.83
CA LEU A 96 -13.85 -38.48 1.25
C LEU A 96 -13.72 -37.62 0.00
N PHE A 97 -14.43 -36.51 -0.08
CA PHE A 97 -14.25 -35.55 -1.16
C PHE A 97 -14.25 -34.11 -0.71
N LYS A 98 -13.48 -33.28 -1.42
CA LYS A 98 -13.51 -31.81 -1.30
C LYS A 98 -13.86 -31.19 -2.64
N ILE A 99 -14.57 -30.07 -2.62
CA ILE A 99 -14.82 -29.28 -3.83
C ILE A 99 -13.52 -28.52 -4.15
N VAL A 100 -13.06 -28.63 -5.38
CA VAL A 100 -11.89 -27.88 -5.86
C VAL A 100 -12.36 -26.47 -6.22
N ASP A 101 -11.94 -25.46 -5.45
CA ASP A 101 -12.25 -24.06 -5.72
C ASP A 101 -11.47 -23.56 -6.95
N ARG A 102 -12.05 -22.61 -7.70
CA ARG A 102 -11.48 -22.02 -8.92
C ARG A 102 -10.17 -21.26 -8.68
N GLN A 103 -9.86 -20.87 -7.45
CA GLN A 103 -8.62 -20.18 -7.07
C GLN A 103 -7.48 -21.12 -6.62
N SER A 104 -7.80 -22.35 -6.20
CA SER A 104 -6.82 -23.39 -5.85
C SER A 104 -6.36 -24.19 -7.07
N ARG A 105 -5.83 -23.48 -8.08
CA ARG A 105 -5.10 -24.09 -9.20
C ARG A 105 -3.63 -24.20 -8.79
N SER A 106 -3.19 -25.40 -8.41
CA SER A 106 -1.79 -25.69 -8.10
C SER A 106 -0.90 -25.60 -9.35
N LEU A 107 0.20 -24.85 -9.24
CA LEU A 107 1.56 -24.99 -9.80
C LEU A 107 1.82 -25.36 -11.27
N PHE A 108 0.99 -26.19 -11.90
CA PHE A 108 1.17 -26.66 -13.28
C PHE A 108 0.46 -25.80 -14.31
N TYR A 109 -0.54 -25.01 -13.90
CA TYR A 109 -1.26 -24.13 -14.82
C TYR A 109 -0.40 -22.94 -15.26
N ASP A 110 0.50 -22.43 -14.42
CA ASP A 110 1.40 -21.30 -14.75
C ASP A 110 2.44 -21.66 -15.83
N LEU A 111 2.84 -22.93 -15.92
CA LEU A 111 3.68 -23.45 -17.01
C LEU A 111 2.91 -23.68 -18.32
N THR A 112 1.58 -23.67 -18.28
CA THR A 112 0.70 -23.87 -19.46
C THR A 112 -0.08 -22.63 -19.88
N GLU A 113 -0.11 -21.56 -19.07
CA GLU A 113 -0.68 -20.26 -19.45
C GLU A 113 0.19 -19.48 -20.44
N THR A 114 1.45 -19.90 -20.64
CA THR A 114 2.09 -19.70 -21.94
C THR A 114 1.52 -20.73 -22.91
N SER A 115 0.41 -20.35 -23.55
CA SER A 115 -0.41 -21.09 -24.53
C SER A 115 0.36 -21.64 -25.75
N VAL A 116 1.38 -22.47 -25.56
CA VAL A 116 2.30 -22.90 -26.64
C VAL A 116 2.25 -24.41 -26.89
N TYR A 117 1.91 -25.25 -25.91
CA TYR A 117 1.95 -26.72 -26.06
C TYR A 117 0.63 -27.38 -25.67
N GLU A 118 0.25 -28.40 -26.43
CA GLU A 118 -1.04 -29.11 -26.34
C GLU A 118 -0.91 -30.54 -25.81
N GLU A 119 0.27 -31.16 -25.91
CA GLU A 119 0.57 -32.42 -25.22
C GLU A 119 2.00 -32.45 -24.68
N LEU A 120 2.21 -33.23 -23.61
CA LEU A 120 3.45 -33.40 -22.89
C LEU A 120 3.65 -34.87 -22.51
N PHE A 121 4.80 -35.42 -22.87
CA PHE A 121 5.19 -36.79 -22.55
C PHE A 121 6.49 -36.81 -21.75
N GLU A 122 6.59 -37.79 -20.86
CA GLU A 122 7.81 -38.22 -20.20
C GLU A 122 8.22 -39.58 -20.76
N LEU A 123 9.45 -39.71 -21.22
CA LEU A 123 10.02 -40.95 -21.72
C LEU A 123 11.20 -41.35 -20.84
N ASN A 124 11.27 -42.60 -20.40
CA ASN A 124 12.41 -43.17 -19.71
C ASN A 124 13.06 -44.24 -20.57
N LEU A 125 14.20 -43.88 -21.18
CA LEU A 125 14.92 -44.77 -22.09
C LEU A 125 15.54 -45.99 -21.37
N ALA A 126 15.88 -45.86 -20.10
CA ALA A 126 16.51 -46.94 -19.34
C ALA A 126 15.51 -48.03 -18.93
N GLU A 127 14.27 -47.62 -18.62
CA GLU A 127 13.19 -48.52 -18.20
C GLU A 127 12.26 -48.92 -19.36
N ASN A 128 12.49 -48.37 -20.56
CA ASN A 128 11.64 -48.56 -21.73
C ASN A 128 10.18 -48.16 -21.48
N THR A 129 9.94 -47.08 -20.74
CA THR A 129 8.59 -46.63 -20.33
C THR A 129 8.29 -45.21 -20.79
N TYR A 130 7.02 -44.92 -21.03
CA TYR A 130 6.53 -43.57 -21.25
C TYR A 130 5.29 -43.27 -20.40
N LYS A 131 5.07 -41.98 -20.17
CA LYS A 131 3.90 -41.46 -19.49
C LYS A 131 3.45 -40.16 -20.15
N ILE A 132 2.16 -40.03 -20.41
CA ILE A 132 1.54 -38.77 -20.86
C ILE A 132 1.28 -37.93 -19.61
N LEU A 133 1.99 -36.81 -19.49
CA LEU A 133 1.86 -35.91 -18.34
C LEU A 133 0.73 -34.91 -18.53
N PHE A 134 0.51 -34.48 -19.78
CA PHE A 134 -0.54 -33.54 -20.13
C PHE A 134 -0.97 -33.77 -21.58
N HIS A 135 -2.26 -33.64 -21.86
CA HIS A 135 -2.76 -33.57 -23.22
C HIS A 135 -4.06 -32.77 -23.25
N GLN A 136 -4.33 -32.10 -24.36
CA GLN A 136 -5.60 -31.44 -24.56
C GLN A 136 -6.71 -32.47 -24.78
N ASN A 137 -7.75 -32.42 -23.96
CA ASN A 137 -8.88 -33.35 -24.03
C ASN A 137 -9.67 -33.16 -25.33
N GLY A 138 -9.85 -34.27 -26.07
CA GLY A 138 -10.76 -34.35 -27.22
C GLY A 138 -10.21 -33.83 -28.56
N LYS A 139 -8.93 -33.41 -28.63
CA LYS A 139 -8.32 -32.90 -29.86
C LYS A 139 -7.64 -33.98 -30.69
N TYR A 140 -6.67 -34.69 -30.11
CA TYR A 140 -5.88 -35.73 -30.80
C TYR A 140 -6.29 -37.14 -30.40
N VAL A 141 -6.07 -38.10 -31.30
CA VAL A 141 -6.01 -39.52 -30.91
C VAL A 141 -4.68 -39.73 -30.19
N ILE A 142 -4.74 -40.20 -28.94
CA ILE A 142 -3.57 -40.44 -28.09
C ILE A 142 -3.40 -41.93 -27.79
N PRO A 143 -2.15 -42.39 -27.57
CA PRO A 143 -1.90 -43.75 -27.08
C PRO A 143 -2.31 -43.86 -25.61
N ALA A 144 -2.17 -45.05 -25.02
CA ALA A 144 -2.42 -45.24 -23.59
C ALA A 144 -1.64 -44.21 -22.74
N MET A 145 -2.20 -43.80 -21.59
CA MET A 145 -1.59 -42.78 -20.73
C MET A 145 -0.20 -43.16 -20.19
N GLU A 146 0.11 -44.46 -20.18
CA GLU A 146 1.41 -45.01 -19.81
C GLU A 146 1.63 -46.37 -20.50
N GLY A 147 2.89 -46.76 -20.75
CA GLY A 147 3.21 -48.02 -21.42
C GLY A 147 4.69 -48.15 -21.80
N SER A 148 4.98 -49.07 -22.73
CA SER A 148 6.34 -49.29 -23.27
C SER A 148 6.65 -48.35 -24.44
N LEU A 149 7.87 -47.79 -24.50
CA LEU A 149 8.28 -46.85 -25.55
C LEU A 149 8.28 -47.48 -26.94
N ASP A 150 8.82 -48.70 -27.06
CA ASP A 150 8.91 -49.40 -28.35
C ASP A 150 7.53 -49.64 -28.96
N THR A 151 6.57 -50.07 -28.13
CA THR A 151 5.19 -50.33 -28.56
C THR A 151 4.48 -49.02 -28.91
N MET A 152 4.64 -47.99 -28.07
CA MET A 152 4.01 -46.69 -28.30
C MET A 152 4.51 -46.01 -29.57
N CYS A 153 5.82 -46.01 -29.84
CA CYS A 153 6.34 -45.38 -31.04
C CYS A 153 5.84 -46.06 -32.32
N MET A 154 5.74 -47.39 -32.34
CA MET A 154 5.14 -48.10 -33.49
C MET A 154 3.64 -47.84 -33.60
N GLU A 155 2.91 -47.89 -32.50
CA GLU A 155 1.46 -47.62 -32.46
C GLU A 155 1.12 -46.20 -32.93
N VAL A 156 1.86 -45.20 -32.45
CA VAL A 156 1.69 -43.79 -32.85
C VAL A 156 2.04 -43.62 -34.33
N ALA A 157 3.14 -44.24 -34.80
CA ALA A 157 3.54 -44.15 -36.21
C ALA A 157 2.54 -44.82 -37.16
N ASP A 158 1.92 -45.93 -36.76
CA ASP A 158 1.02 -46.72 -37.61
C ASP A 158 -0.44 -46.24 -37.58
N HIS A 159 -0.87 -45.61 -36.49
CA HIS A 159 -2.30 -45.31 -36.27
C HIS A 159 -2.61 -43.83 -35.97
N MET A 160 -1.62 -43.00 -35.65
CA MET A 160 -1.84 -41.63 -35.17
C MET A 160 -1.05 -40.56 -35.94
N ILE A 161 -0.14 -40.95 -36.83
CA ILE A 161 0.64 -40.07 -37.71
C ILE A 161 0.25 -40.33 -39.17
N ASP A 162 0.23 -39.28 -39.99
CA ASP A 162 -0.06 -39.38 -41.42
C ASP A 162 0.90 -40.39 -42.10
N PRO A 163 0.38 -41.32 -42.94
CA PRO A 163 1.20 -42.35 -43.58
C PRO A 163 2.41 -41.81 -44.37
N GLU A 164 2.34 -40.59 -44.91
CA GLU A 164 3.46 -39.95 -45.62
C GLU A 164 4.56 -39.45 -44.67
N ASP A 165 4.21 -39.10 -43.43
CA ASP A 165 5.15 -38.61 -42.42
C ASP A 165 5.73 -39.76 -41.56
N ARG A 166 5.23 -40.99 -41.73
CA ARG A 166 5.58 -42.17 -40.94
C ARG A 166 7.08 -42.49 -40.93
N GLU A 167 7.73 -42.54 -42.08
CA GLU A 167 9.18 -42.85 -42.15
C GLU A 167 10.01 -41.77 -41.44
N ARG A 168 9.65 -40.48 -41.64
CA ARG A 168 10.30 -39.34 -40.97
C ARG A 168 10.10 -39.39 -39.46
N PHE A 169 8.92 -39.79 -39.01
CA PHE A 169 8.59 -39.93 -37.59
C PHE A 169 9.41 -41.05 -36.92
N LEU A 170 9.54 -42.21 -37.56
CA LEU A 170 10.35 -43.32 -37.05
C LEU A 170 11.85 -43.00 -37.05
N GLU A 171 12.34 -42.22 -38.02
CA GLU A 171 13.73 -41.76 -38.05
C GLU A 171 13.99 -40.69 -36.96
N PHE A 172 13.01 -39.82 -36.70
CA PHE A 172 13.07 -38.88 -35.58
C PHE A 172 13.12 -39.61 -34.24
N TRP A 173 12.25 -40.61 -34.02
CA TRP A 173 12.17 -41.43 -32.80
C TRP A 173 13.07 -42.68 -32.80
N ASN A 174 14.12 -42.72 -33.61
CA ASN A 174 15.10 -43.79 -33.56
C ASN A 174 15.89 -43.74 -32.23
N PHE A 175 15.50 -44.58 -31.26
CA PHE A 175 16.03 -44.60 -29.90
C PHE A 175 17.53 -44.94 -29.81
N ASP A 176 18.07 -45.76 -30.73
CA ASP A 176 19.50 -46.10 -30.77
C ASP A 176 20.39 -44.87 -31.05
N THR A 177 19.88 -43.92 -31.83
CA THR A 177 20.58 -42.68 -32.20
C THR A 177 20.09 -41.46 -31.42
N LEU A 178 18.95 -41.58 -30.71
CA LEU A 178 18.28 -40.49 -30.00
C LEU A 178 19.17 -39.92 -28.89
N SER A 179 19.76 -40.80 -28.07
CA SER A 179 20.67 -40.41 -26.98
C SER A 179 21.91 -39.67 -27.48
N GLN A 180 22.47 -40.07 -28.63
CA GLN A 180 23.60 -39.37 -29.25
C GLN A 180 23.19 -38.00 -29.80
N ARG A 181 22.05 -37.90 -30.50
CA ARG A 181 21.52 -36.64 -31.04
C ARG A 181 21.17 -35.63 -29.94
N LEU A 182 20.65 -36.12 -28.82
CA LEU A 182 20.34 -35.33 -27.62
C LEU A 182 21.58 -35.01 -26.76
N SER A 183 22.70 -35.71 -26.93
CA SER A 183 23.97 -35.41 -26.22
C SER A 183 24.84 -34.34 -26.91
N GLY A 184 24.37 -33.77 -28.03
CA GLY A 184 25.02 -32.65 -28.71
C GLY A 184 24.88 -31.32 -27.95
N LYS A 185 25.51 -30.25 -28.46
CA LYS A 185 25.62 -28.92 -27.81
C LYS A 185 24.29 -28.25 -27.37
N ASN A 186 23.14 -28.70 -27.86
CA ASN A 186 21.84 -28.06 -27.63
C ASN A 186 20.84 -28.88 -26.78
N HIS A 187 21.15 -30.11 -26.34
CA HIS A 187 20.31 -30.98 -25.49
C HIS A 187 18.82 -31.12 -25.87
N THR A 188 18.44 -30.73 -27.10
CA THR A 188 17.07 -30.64 -27.59
C THR A 188 17.01 -31.00 -29.08
N ILE A 189 15.91 -31.61 -29.52
CA ILE A 189 15.59 -31.87 -30.92
C ILE A 189 14.14 -31.49 -31.21
N ARG A 190 13.83 -31.02 -32.42
CA ARG A 190 12.48 -30.64 -32.83
C ARG A 190 12.15 -31.27 -34.19
N GLY A 191 10.92 -31.77 -34.34
CA GLY A 191 10.39 -32.34 -35.58
C GLY A 191 8.95 -31.92 -35.78
N GLU A 192 8.49 -31.79 -37.02
CA GLU A 192 7.11 -31.43 -37.37
C GLU A 192 6.46 -32.64 -38.02
N PHE A 193 5.18 -32.95 -37.74
CA PHE A 193 4.46 -34.11 -38.28
C PHE A 193 2.96 -33.82 -38.36
N ARG A 194 2.25 -34.49 -39.27
CA ARG A 194 0.79 -34.51 -39.27
C ARG A 194 0.28 -35.58 -38.31
N LYS A 195 -0.49 -35.15 -37.30
CA LYS A 195 -1.10 -36.02 -36.27
C LYS A 195 -2.61 -36.11 -36.45
N LEU A 196 -3.16 -37.29 -36.19
CA LEU A 196 -4.58 -37.60 -36.34
C LEU A 196 -5.42 -36.99 -35.21
N LEU A 197 -6.43 -36.20 -35.59
CA LEU A 197 -7.44 -35.65 -34.70
C LEU A 197 -8.52 -36.67 -34.37
N VAL A 198 -9.22 -36.48 -33.25
CA VAL A 198 -10.41 -37.29 -32.88
C VAL A 198 -11.53 -37.19 -33.93
N SER A 199 -11.57 -36.10 -34.69
CA SER A 199 -12.50 -35.92 -35.82
C SER A 199 -12.21 -36.84 -37.01
N GLY A 200 -11.02 -37.47 -37.06
CA GLY A 200 -10.55 -38.29 -38.18
C GLY A 200 -9.75 -37.53 -39.24
N GLU A 201 -9.54 -36.22 -39.07
CA GLU A 201 -8.68 -35.39 -39.94
C GLU A 201 -7.25 -35.31 -39.40
N TYR A 202 -6.28 -34.96 -40.24
CA TYR A 202 -4.90 -34.72 -39.81
C TYR A 202 -4.64 -33.22 -39.63
N CYS A 203 -3.83 -32.89 -38.63
CA CYS A 203 -3.38 -31.52 -38.37
C CYS A 203 -1.87 -31.50 -38.13
N TRP A 204 -1.23 -30.38 -38.45
CA TRP A 204 0.21 -30.26 -38.24
C TRP A 204 0.57 -29.97 -36.79
N VAL A 205 1.54 -30.73 -36.27
CA VAL A 205 2.10 -30.54 -34.93
C VAL A 205 3.62 -30.47 -34.96
N ALA A 206 4.20 -29.70 -34.06
CA ALA A 206 5.64 -29.69 -33.78
C ALA A 206 5.93 -30.44 -32.47
N GLN A 207 6.81 -31.43 -32.52
CA GLN A 207 7.30 -32.19 -31.38
C GLN A 207 8.72 -31.73 -31.01
N THR A 208 8.93 -31.33 -29.76
CA THR A 208 10.24 -30.94 -29.23
C THR A 208 10.62 -31.89 -28.10
N ALA A 209 11.72 -32.61 -28.23
CA ALA A 209 12.23 -33.53 -27.21
C ALA A 209 13.47 -32.96 -26.51
N VAL A 210 13.51 -33.04 -25.18
CA VAL A 210 14.53 -32.45 -24.31
C VAL A 210 15.08 -33.51 -23.36
N LEU A 211 16.41 -33.60 -23.25
CA LEU A 211 17.09 -34.56 -22.38
C LEU A 211 17.25 -34.03 -20.95
N LEU A 212 16.70 -34.74 -19.96
CA LEU A 212 16.91 -34.50 -18.54
C LEU A 212 17.83 -35.59 -17.95
N ARG A 213 19.00 -35.20 -17.47
CA ARG A 213 19.89 -36.10 -16.71
C ARG A 213 19.59 -35.95 -15.23
N THR A 214 19.17 -37.02 -14.58
CA THR A 214 18.97 -37.06 -13.13
C THR A 214 20.21 -37.62 -12.41
N GLY A 215 20.58 -37.01 -11.29
CA GLY A 215 21.91 -37.14 -10.66
C GLY A 215 22.18 -38.39 -9.83
N GLU A 216 21.32 -39.40 -9.80
CA GLU A 216 21.61 -40.67 -9.10
C GLU A 216 21.14 -41.85 -9.95
N GLN A 217 22.10 -42.69 -10.37
CA GLN A 217 21.92 -43.90 -11.20
C GLN A 217 21.27 -43.70 -12.58
N ASP A 218 22.04 -43.29 -13.60
CA ASP A 218 21.81 -43.54 -15.05
C ASP A 218 20.37 -43.43 -15.64
N LYS A 219 19.40 -42.80 -14.97
CA LYS A 219 18.04 -42.61 -15.46
C LYS A 219 18.02 -41.39 -16.37
N THR A 220 18.09 -41.68 -17.66
CA THR A 220 17.93 -40.70 -18.72
C THR A 220 16.43 -40.52 -18.99
N VAL A 221 15.87 -39.41 -18.54
CA VAL A 221 14.47 -39.05 -18.77
C VAL A 221 14.40 -38.01 -19.89
N ILE A 222 13.49 -38.16 -20.83
CA ILE A 222 13.28 -37.25 -21.96
C ILE A 222 11.87 -36.68 -21.85
N MET A 223 11.77 -35.35 -21.90
CA MET A 223 10.48 -34.66 -21.98
C MET A 223 10.15 -34.34 -23.43
N VAL A 224 8.90 -34.54 -23.84
CA VAL A 224 8.44 -34.28 -25.21
C VAL A 224 7.25 -33.35 -25.19
N PHE A 225 7.40 -32.20 -25.84
CA PHE A 225 6.37 -31.19 -25.97
C PHE A 225 5.77 -31.25 -27.37
N ILE A 226 4.45 -31.22 -27.49
CA ILE A 226 3.72 -31.23 -28.77
C ILE A 226 2.92 -29.94 -28.88
N GLN A 227 3.11 -29.19 -29.95
CA GLN A 227 2.43 -27.92 -30.26
C GLN A 227 1.63 -28.03 -31.56
N ASP A 228 0.41 -27.50 -31.61
CA ASP A 228 -0.33 -27.31 -32.87
C ASP A 228 0.30 -26.19 -33.69
N ILE A 229 0.63 -26.52 -34.93
CA ILE A 229 1.14 -25.58 -35.94
C ILE A 229 0.26 -25.62 -37.21
N ASP A 230 -0.97 -26.13 -37.12
CA ASP A 230 -1.88 -26.36 -38.22
C ASP A 230 -2.39 -25.06 -38.83
N GLN A 231 -2.69 -24.03 -38.02
CA GLN A 231 -2.98 -22.69 -38.57
C GLN A 231 -1.76 -22.07 -39.26
N GLN A 232 -0.57 -22.25 -38.69
CA GLN A 232 0.68 -21.77 -39.28
C GLN A 232 0.95 -22.45 -40.63
N LYS A 233 0.78 -23.78 -40.69
CA LYS A 233 0.95 -24.58 -41.92
C LYS A 233 -0.16 -24.34 -42.93
N LYS A 234 -1.41 -24.16 -42.50
CA LYS A 234 -2.52 -23.78 -43.39
C LYS A 234 -2.32 -22.39 -43.98
N GLN A 235 -1.70 -21.46 -43.26
CA GLN A 235 -1.29 -20.16 -43.83
C GLN A 235 -0.13 -20.30 -44.82
N GLU A 236 0.81 -21.23 -44.59
CA GLU A 236 1.87 -21.59 -45.55
C GLU A 236 1.33 -22.31 -46.80
N THR A 237 0.25 -23.10 -46.66
CA THR A 237 -0.32 -23.96 -47.71
C THR A 237 -1.53 -23.33 -48.44
N ALA A 238 -2.20 -22.34 -47.85
CA ALA A 238 -3.32 -21.61 -48.45
C ALA A 238 -2.89 -20.53 -49.46
N ALA A 239 -1.59 -20.45 -49.79
CA ALA A 239 -1.17 -19.91 -51.07
C ALA A 239 -1.67 -20.89 -52.16
N PRO A 240 -2.70 -20.54 -52.96
CA PRO A 240 -3.23 -21.46 -53.93
C PRO A 240 -2.17 -21.75 -54.97
N ASP A 241 -2.09 -23.02 -55.35
CA ASP A 241 -1.42 -23.51 -56.54
C ASP A 241 -1.85 -22.68 -57.78
N ARG A 242 -1.11 -21.60 -58.03
CA ARG A 242 -0.90 -21.01 -59.34
C ARG A 242 0.60 -21.06 -59.55
N GLY A 243 1.01 -21.96 -60.44
CA GLY A 243 2.39 -22.19 -60.80
C GLY A 243 3.21 -20.90 -60.91
N GLY A 244 4.29 -20.87 -60.13
CA GLY A 244 5.47 -20.01 -60.32
C GLY A 244 5.30 -18.51 -60.06
N SER A 245 5.31 -18.07 -58.79
CA SER A 245 5.94 -16.78 -58.43
C SER A 245 6.11 -16.60 -56.90
N ARG A 246 7.37 -16.44 -56.46
CA ARG A 246 7.89 -15.69 -55.29
C ARG A 246 7.02 -15.62 -54.01
N LEU A 247 7.46 -16.29 -52.95
CA LEU A 247 7.10 -16.02 -51.54
C LEU A 247 7.27 -14.53 -51.24
N GLU A 248 6.28 -13.89 -50.60
CA GLU A 248 6.36 -12.49 -50.20
C GLU A 248 7.43 -12.32 -49.10
N GLU A 249 8.54 -11.69 -49.48
CA GLU A 249 9.77 -11.58 -48.68
C GLU A 249 9.63 -10.74 -47.40
N LYS A 250 8.54 -9.98 -47.23
CA LYS A 250 8.36 -8.99 -46.17
C LYS A 250 7.02 -9.14 -45.47
N ASP A 251 6.99 -8.83 -44.18
CA ASP A 251 5.76 -8.77 -43.41
C ASP A 251 4.83 -7.65 -43.94
N SER A 252 3.55 -7.94 -44.09
CA SER A 252 2.58 -7.07 -44.76
C SER A 252 2.22 -5.82 -43.95
N MET A 253 2.32 -5.90 -42.62
CA MET A 253 2.01 -4.79 -41.70
C MET A 253 3.24 -3.90 -41.49
N THR A 254 4.37 -4.51 -41.11
CA THR A 254 5.60 -3.78 -40.75
C THR A 254 6.49 -3.49 -41.95
N GLY A 255 6.37 -4.24 -43.05
CA GLY A 255 7.23 -4.14 -44.24
C GLY A 255 8.70 -4.49 -43.99
N LEU A 256 9.01 -5.15 -42.87
CA LEU A 256 10.33 -5.69 -42.52
C LEU A 256 10.48 -7.14 -42.98
N TYR A 257 11.70 -7.67 -43.00
CA TYR A 257 11.93 -9.09 -43.30
C TYR A 257 11.37 -9.97 -42.16
N ARG A 258 10.64 -11.03 -42.50
CA ARG A 258 10.19 -12.04 -41.51
C ARG A 258 11.38 -12.85 -41.00
N TYR A 259 11.29 -13.35 -39.77
CA TYR A 259 12.33 -14.14 -39.05
C TYR A 259 13.23 -14.99 -39.97
N GLY A 260 12.66 -15.94 -40.72
CA GLY A 260 13.45 -16.86 -41.57
C GLY A 260 14.30 -16.15 -42.63
N LEU A 261 13.71 -15.21 -43.38
CA LEU A 261 14.42 -14.51 -44.45
C LEU A 261 15.37 -13.43 -43.90
N PHE A 262 15.06 -12.84 -42.74
CA PHE A 262 15.97 -11.95 -42.04
C PHE A 262 17.28 -12.69 -41.71
N LEU A 263 17.23 -13.88 -41.13
CA LEU A 263 18.43 -14.65 -40.79
C LEU A 263 19.30 -14.95 -42.02
N GLU A 264 18.68 -15.40 -43.12
CA GLU A 264 19.39 -15.69 -44.37
C GLU A 264 20.06 -14.45 -44.99
N ARG A 265 19.30 -13.34 -45.09
CA ARG A 265 19.80 -12.08 -45.64
C ARG A 265 20.84 -11.43 -44.74
N ALA A 266 20.67 -11.54 -43.42
CA ALA A 266 21.61 -11.02 -42.44
C ALA A 266 22.95 -11.76 -42.50
N GLU A 267 22.94 -13.08 -42.70
CA GLU A 267 24.18 -13.83 -42.93
C GLU A 267 24.91 -13.34 -44.18
N GLN A 268 24.18 -13.14 -45.28
CA GLN A 268 24.75 -12.61 -46.51
C GLN A 268 25.29 -11.18 -46.30
N PHE A 269 24.54 -10.32 -45.63
CA PHE A 269 24.92 -8.94 -45.31
C PHE A 269 26.22 -8.87 -44.51
N LEU A 270 26.34 -9.66 -43.43
CA LEU A 270 27.56 -9.73 -42.62
C LEU A 270 28.74 -10.29 -43.43
N ARG A 271 28.51 -11.26 -44.32
CA ARG A 271 29.55 -11.81 -45.21
C ARG A 271 30.05 -10.79 -46.23
N GLU A 272 29.16 -9.97 -46.79
CA GLU A 272 29.50 -8.95 -47.80
C GLU A 272 30.21 -7.73 -47.20
N LYS A 273 29.89 -7.38 -45.95
CA LYS A 273 30.41 -6.19 -45.25
C LYS A 273 31.57 -6.50 -44.30
N ARG A 274 32.39 -7.51 -44.64
CA ARG A 274 33.58 -7.91 -43.86
C ARG A 274 34.53 -6.72 -43.64
N GLY A 275 34.73 -6.34 -42.38
CA GLY A 275 35.64 -5.24 -41.96
C GLY A 275 34.95 -4.13 -41.15
N ILE A 276 33.62 -4.07 -41.15
CA ILE A 276 32.84 -3.20 -40.28
C ILE A 276 32.48 -3.98 -39.01
N ARG A 277 32.60 -3.36 -37.83
CA ARG A 277 32.13 -3.95 -36.58
C ARG A 277 30.64 -3.70 -36.45
N PHE A 278 29.87 -4.76 -36.24
CA PHE A 278 28.42 -4.71 -36.10
C PHE A 278 27.98 -5.13 -34.70
N SER A 279 26.77 -4.74 -34.33
CA SER A 279 26.06 -5.20 -33.15
C SER A 279 24.70 -5.74 -33.58
N MET A 280 24.32 -6.89 -33.03
CA MET A 280 22.97 -7.42 -33.12
C MET A 280 22.15 -6.81 -31.98
N VAL A 281 20.98 -6.25 -32.30
CA VAL A 281 20.06 -5.64 -31.33
C VAL A 281 18.72 -6.36 -31.41
N ALA A 282 18.30 -6.97 -30.30
CA ALA A 282 16.95 -7.49 -30.10
C ALA A 282 16.12 -6.44 -29.38
N ILE A 283 14.87 -6.25 -29.80
CA ILE A 283 13.96 -5.22 -29.29
C ILE A 283 12.62 -5.88 -28.96
N ASP A 284 12.11 -5.60 -27.77
CA ASP A 284 10.82 -6.09 -27.27
C ASP A 284 10.06 -4.93 -26.62
N ILE A 285 8.73 -4.97 -26.69
CA ILE A 285 7.85 -3.94 -26.13
C ILE A 285 7.25 -4.47 -24.85
N GLU A 286 7.65 -3.89 -23.73
CA GLU A 286 7.16 -4.34 -22.43
C GLU A 286 5.66 -4.07 -22.28
N HIS A 287 4.92 -5.08 -21.79
CA HIS A 287 3.47 -5.03 -21.59
C HIS A 287 2.64 -4.66 -22.85
N PHE A 288 3.09 -5.03 -24.06
CA PHE A 288 2.38 -4.72 -25.30
C PHE A 288 0.93 -5.25 -25.35
N LYS A 289 0.65 -6.41 -24.75
CA LYS A 289 -0.73 -6.92 -24.61
C LYS A 289 -1.63 -5.96 -23.81
N LEU A 290 -1.13 -5.42 -22.69
CA LEU A 290 -1.86 -4.41 -21.93
C LEU A 290 -2.05 -3.12 -22.74
N PHE A 291 -1.06 -2.74 -23.56
CA PHE A 291 -1.20 -1.59 -24.46
C PHE A 291 -2.36 -1.80 -25.45
N ASN A 292 -2.50 -2.99 -26.03
CA ASN A 292 -3.62 -3.34 -26.91
C ASN A 292 -4.95 -3.35 -26.17
N GLU A 293 -4.99 -3.81 -24.92
CA GLU A 293 -6.20 -3.78 -24.10
C GLU A 293 -6.63 -2.36 -23.74
N TRP A 294 -5.68 -1.45 -23.48
CA TRP A 294 -5.96 -0.08 -23.03
C TRP A 294 -6.27 0.88 -24.17
N PHE A 295 -5.57 0.73 -25.31
CA PHE A 295 -5.65 1.66 -26.43
C PHE A 295 -6.27 1.05 -27.70
N GLY A 296 -6.57 -0.25 -27.68
CA GLY A 296 -7.15 -1.01 -28.79
C GLY A 296 -6.11 -1.60 -29.74
N GLU A 297 -6.47 -2.68 -30.43
CA GLU A 297 -5.60 -3.38 -31.39
C GLU A 297 -5.09 -2.45 -32.51
N GLU A 298 -5.92 -1.54 -33.02
CA GLU A 298 -5.50 -0.56 -34.04
C GLU A 298 -4.39 0.40 -33.53
N ALA A 299 -4.40 0.76 -32.25
CA ALA A 299 -3.34 1.57 -31.67
C ALA A 299 -2.05 0.76 -31.50
N GLY A 300 -2.18 -0.52 -31.14
CA GLY A 300 -1.10 -1.50 -31.13
C GLY A 300 -0.42 -1.66 -32.49
N ASP A 301 -1.21 -1.89 -33.53
CA ASP A 301 -0.73 -2.03 -34.91
C ASP A 301 0.02 -0.77 -35.36
N ARG A 302 -0.51 0.43 -35.06
CA ARG A 302 0.19 1.69 -35.34
C ARG A 302 1.51 1.81 -34.59
N PHE A 303 1.60 1.27 -33.38
CA PHE A 303 2.84 1.27 -32.61
C PHE A 303 3.89 0.35 -33.22
N LEU A 304 3.50 -0.87 -33.62
CA LEU A 304 4.38 -1.81 -34.34
C LEU A 304 4.85 -1.22 -35.67
N ILE A 305 3.94 -0.58 -36.43
CA ILE A 305 4.27 0.11 -37.69
C ILE A 305 5.27 1.24 -37.44
N SER A 306 5.08 2.05 -36.39
CA SER A 306 6.00 3.15 -36.07
C SER A 306 7.41 2.66 -35.74
N ILE A 307 7.53 1.57 -34.96
CA ILE A 307 8.82 0.94 -34.68
C ILE A 307 9.47 0.45 -35.98
N ALA A 308 8.70 -0.21 -36.83
CA ALA A 308 9.18 -0.67 -38.13
C ALA A 308 9.65 0.50 -39.03
N GLU A 309 8.97 1.64 -39.01
CA GLU A 309 9.40 2.85 -39.72
C GLU A 309 10.72 3.40 -39.18
N GLN A 310 10.92 3.43 -37.86
CA GLN A 310 12.20 3.84 -37.25
C GLN A 310 13.33 2.89 -37.65
N LEU A 311 13.09 1.57 -37.63
CA LEU A 311 14.09 0.58 -38.04
C LEU A 311 14.46 0.72 -39.52
N LYS A 312 13.47 0.92 -40.40
CA LYS A 312 13.71 1.21 -41.83
C LYS A 312 14.47 2.51 -42.04
N GLU A 313 14.25 3.51 -41.20
CA GLU A 313 14.98 4.77 -41.32
C GLU A 313 16.46 4.60 -40.94
N VAL A 314 16.75 3.78 -39.93
CA VAL A 314 18.12 3.38 -39.59
C VAL A 314 18.76 2.59 -40.75
N GLU A 315 18.04 1.65 -41.38
CA GLU A 315 18.48 0.93 -42.60
C GLU A 315 18.85 1.84 -43.78
N LYS A 316 18.22 3.02 -43.90
CA LYS A 316 18.57 3.98 -44.97
C LYS A 316 19.79 4.82 -44.63
N GLN A 317 19.98 5.13 -43.35
CA GLN A 317 20.99 6.08 -42.88
C GLN A 317 22.37 5.44 -42.67
N CYS A 318 22.39 4.15 -42.34
CA CYS A 318 23.62 3.41 -42.09
C CYS A 318 23.56 2.01 -42.72
N ASP A 319 24.71 1.34 -42.81
CA ASP A 319 24.76 -0.06 -43.22
C ASP A 319 24.11 -0.92 -42.11
N SER A 320 22.80 -1.11 -42.15
CA SER A 320 22.06 -1.92 -41.19
C SER A 320 20.98 -2.78 -41.87
N MET A 321 20.50 -3.78 -41.15
CA MET A 321 19.44 -4.68 -41.62
C MET A 321 18.47 -5.00 -40.48
N ALA A 322 17.18 -4.84 -40.71
CA ALA A 322 16.12 -5.02 -39.73
C ALA A 322 15.15 -6.15 -40.12
N GLY A 323 14.62 -6.82 -39.10
CA GLY A 323 13.66 -7.90 -39.24
C GLY A 323 12.58 -7.82 -38.17
N TYR A 324 11.41 -8.37 -38.50
CA TYR A 324 10.29 -8.58 -37.60
C TYR A 324 10.24 -10.05 -37.19
N MET A 325 10.37 -10.31 -35.90
CA MET A 325 10.48 -11.67 -35.35
C MET A 325 9.10 -12.23 -34.98
N GLY A 326 8.10 -11.36 -34.77
CA GLY A 326 6.70 -11.71 -34.53
C GLY A 326 6.17 -11.08 -33.24
N GLY A 327 4.86 -10.82 -33.16
CA GLY A 327 4.24 -10.16 -31.99
C GLY A 327 4.80 -8.76 -31.75
N ASP A 328 5.51 -8.59 -30.65
CA ASP A 328 6.20 -7.37 -30.23
C ASP A 328 7.73 -7.43 -30.39
N ASP A 329 8.26 -8.51 -30.99
CA ASP A 329 9.69 -8.74 -31.16
C ASP A 329 10.24 -8.25 -32.50
N PHE A 330 11.32 -7.46 -32.43
CA PHE A 330 12.09 -6.97 -33.58
C PHE A 330 13.58 -7.25 -33.43
N ALA A 331 14.30 -7.30 -34.55
CA ALA A 331 15.75 -7.40 -34.57
C ALA A 331 16.37 -6.43 -35.56
N ILE A 332 17.54 -5.88 -35.25
CA ILE A 332 18.32 -5.07 -36.19
C ILE A 332 19.82 -5.29 -36.01
N ILE A 333 20.53 -5.46 -37.11
CA ILE A 333 22.00 -5.43 -37.16
C ILE A 333 22.41 -4.00 -37.50
N ILE A 334 23.11 -3.34 -36.60
CA ILE A 334 23.60 -1.96 -36.79
C ILE A 334 25.13 -1.92 -36.69
N PRO A 335 25.81 -0.93 -37.30
CA PRO A 335 27.22 -0.68 -37.02
C PRO A 335 27.43 -0.45 -35.52
N ARG A 336 28.60 -0.83 -34.99
CA ARG A 336 28.98 -0.64 -33.58
C ARG A 336 29.22 0.84 -33.27
N ASP A 337 28.13 1.60 -33.20
CA ASP A 337 28.07 3.03 -32.95
C ASP A 337 26.91 3.34 -31.98
N GLU A 338 27.27 3.85 -30.80
CA GLU A 338 26.31 4.21 -29.75
C GLU A 338 25.33 5.31 -30.18
N SER A 339 25.73 6.18 -31.11
CA SER A 339 24.87 7.25 -31.58
C SER A 339 23.69 6.72 -32.39
N VAL A 340 23.89 5.62 -33.14
CA VAL A 340 22.84 4.97 -33.93
C VAL A 340 21.82 4.30 -33.00
N LEU A 341 22.30 3.57 -31.97
CA LEU A 341 21.44 2.96 -30.98
C LEU A 341 20.64 4.00 -30.17
N GLY A 342 21.31 5.08 -29.74
CA GLY A 342 20.64 6.17 -29.00
C GLY A 342 19.65 6.99 -29.86
N ASN A 343 19.84 7.05 -31.17
CA ASN A 343 18.87 7.65 -32.09
C ASN A 343 17.63 6.77 -32.25
N LEU A 344 17.83 5.47 -32.43
CA LEU A 344 16.74 4.49 -32.51
C LEU A 344 15.90 4.49 -31.24
N GLU A 345 16.55 4.48 -30.08
CA GLU A 345 15.90 4.54 -28.77
C GLU A 345 15.05 5.82 -28.61
N ARG A 346 15.61 6.99 -28.96
CA ARG A 346 14.87 8.26 -28.89
C ARG A 346 13.70 8.33 -29.86
N GLY A 347 13.87 7.79 -31.07
CA GLY A 347 12.82 7.74 -32.09
C GLY A 347 11.61 6.94 -31.60
N ILE A 348 11.83 5.74 -31.08
CA ILE A 348 10.76 4.90 -30.54
C ILE A 348 10.13 5.52 -29.28
N LYS A 349 10.95 6.08 -28.37
CA LYS A 349 10.45 6.77 -27.16
C LYS A 349 9.57 8.00 -27.46
N HIS A 350 9.81 8.70 -28.58
CA HIS A 350 9.02 9.87 -28.94
C HIS A 350 7.56 9.52 -29.27
N PHE A 351 7.34 8.37 -29.92
CA PHE A 351 6.00 7.90 -30.27
C PHE A 351 5.17 7.57 -29.01
N VAL A 352 5.76 6.88 -28.04
CA VAL A 352 5.09 6.51 -26.77
C VAL A 352 4.68 7.74 -25.94
N LYS A 353 5.42 8.85 -26.04
CA LYS A 353 5.06 10.11 -25.37
C LYS A 353 3.76 10.74 -25.88
N GLN A 354 3.31 10.42 -27.10
CA GLN A 354 2.07 10.94 -27.66
C GLN A 354 0.82 10.32 -27.01
N TYR A 355 0.96 9.17 -26.32
CA TYR A 355 -0.12 8.45 -25.64
C TYR A 355 -0.12 8.61 -24.11
N GLY A 356 0.52 9.66 -23.58
CA GLY A 356 0.42 10.02 -22.16
C GLY A 356 1.59 9.59 -21.26
N GLY A 357 2.69 9.06 -21.81
CA GLY A 357 3.98 8.98 -21.12
C GLY A 357 4.05 8.00 -19.94
N SER A 358 3.29 6.91 -19.95
CA SER A 358 3.38 5.85 -18.93
C SER A 358 4.69 5.07 -19.09
N ALA A 359 5.50 4.98 -18.03
CA ALA A 359 6.81 4.33 -18.02
C ALA A 359 6.79 2.81 -18.35
N GLY A 360 5.60 2.20 -18.45
CA GLY A 360 5.40 0.76 -18.62
C GLY A 360 5.35 0.23 -20.07
N PHE A 361 5.29 1.08 -21.10
CA PHE A 361 5.16 0.65 -22.52
C PHE A 361 6.37 1.01 -23.39
N LEU A 362 7.53 1.19 -22.76
CA LEU A 362 8.75 1.57 -23.46
C LEU A 362 9.40 0.33 -24.09
N PRO A 363 10.16 0.47 -25.20
CA PRO A 363 10.95 -0.64 -25.73
C PRO A 363 12.11 -0.99 -24.77
N ALA A 364 12.43 -2.27 -24.69
CA ALA A 364 13.66 -2.79 -24.10
C ALA A 364 14.61 -3.26 -25.22
N PHE A 365 15.91 -3.11 -25.02
CA PHE A 365 16.93 -3.42 -26.01
C PHE A 365 17.96 -4.39 -25.44
N GLY A 366 18.24 -5.47 -26.15
CA GLY A 366 19.34 -6.38 -25.86
C GLY A 366 20.38 -6.30 -26.97
N VAL A 367 21.65 -6.08 -26.60
CA VAL A 367 22.72 -5.84 -27.56
C VAL A 367 23.79 -6.92 -27.43
N TYR A 368 24.07 -7.61 -28.53
CA TYR A 368 25.23 -8.48 -28.68
C TYR A 368 26.21 -7.85 -29.66
N GLU A 369 27.40 -7.50 -29.16
CA GLU A 369 28.49 -7.04 -30.03
C GLU A 369 29.05 -8.23 -30.82
N ILE A 370 29.09 -8.12 -32.14
CA ILE A 370 29.51 -9.24 -33.00
C ILE A 370 31.05 -9.32 -32.97
N GLU A 371 31.55 -10.13 -32.04
CA GLU A 371 33.00 -10.40 -31.89
C GLU A 371 33.40 -11.71 -32.57
N ASP A 372 32.57 -12.75 -32.45
CA ASP A 372 32.79 -14.06 -33.08
C ASP A 372 31.97 -14.20 -34.37
N TRP A 373 32.67 -14.09 -35.50
CA TRP A 373 32.12 -14.18 -36.86
C TRP A 373 31.81 -15.62 -37.30
N ASN A 374 32.14 -16.63 -36.49
CA ASN A 374 31.81 -18.03 -36.78
C ASN A 374 30.42 -18.44 -36.26
N LEU A 375 29.78 -17.58 -35.47
CA LEU A 375 28.42 -17.82 -34.99
C LEU A 375 27.41 -17.61 -36.12
N SER A 376 26.34 -18.40 -36.13
CA SER A 376 25.20 -18.11 -37.00
C SER A 376 24.48 -16.85 -36.53
N VAL A 377 23.80 -16.15 -37.43
CA VAL A 377 23.01 -14.97 -37.07
C VAL A 377 21.92 -15.31 -36.06
N SER A 378 21.36 -16.52 -36.14
CA SER A 378 20.42 -17.04 -35.13
C SER A 378 21.06 -17.07 -33.73
N MET A 379 22.29 -17.58 -33.59
CA MET A 379 23.00 -17.57 -32.31
C MET A 379 23.36 -16.14 -31.83
N MET A 380 23.61 -15.22 -32.77
CA MET A 380 23.85 -13.81 -32.43
C MET A 380 22.57 -13.15 -31.90
N TYR A 381 21.42 -13.46 -32.51
CA TYR A 381 20.12 -13.01 -32.05
C TYR A 381 19.79 -13.61 -30.67
N ASP A 382 20.01 -14.90 -30.45
CA ASP A 382 19.79 -15.54 -29.14
C ASP A 382 20.60 -14.85 -28.02
N ARG A 383 21.85 -14.47 -28.28
CA ARG A 383 22.68 -13.72 -27.32
C ARG A 383 22.14 -12.32 -27.05
N ALA A 384 21.67 -11.62 -28.09
CA ALA A 384 21.01 -10.34 -27.93
C ALA A 384 19.71 -10.47 -27.11
N SER A 385 18.93 -11.54 -27.33
CA SER A 385 17.71 -11.83 -26.57
C SER A 385 17.98 -12.21 -25.11
N ILE A 386 19.08 -12.92 -24.81
CA ILE A 386 19.53 -13.14 -23.43
C ILE A 386 19.83 -11.79 -22.75
N ALA A 387 20.57 -10.91 -23.43
CA ALA A 387 20.86 -9.57 -22.88
C ALA A 387 19.58 -8.75 -22.67
N LEU A 388 18.61 -8.86 -23.59
CA LEU A 388 17.30 -8.22 -23.49
C LEU A 388 16.54 -8.67 -22.24
N SER A 389 16.55 -9.98 -21.94
CA SER A 389 15.87 -10.53 -20.76
C SER A 389 16.40 -9.96 -19.43
N THR A 390 17.68 -9.56 -19.37
CA THR A 390 18.28 -8.98 -18.14
C THR A 390 17.82 -7.57 -17.80
N VAL A 391 17.19 -6.87 -18.75
CA VAL A 391 16.70 -5.49 -18.57
C VAL A 391 15.19 -5.37 -18.57
N LYS A 392 14.46 -6.48 -18.77
CA LYS A 392 13.01 -6.54 -18.55
C LYS A 392 12.73 -6.30 -17.05
N GLY A 393 11.77 -5.45 -16.73
CA GLY A 393 11.42 -5.02 -15.36
C GLY A 393 12.27 -3.89 -14.77
N ASN A 394 13.31 -3.39 -15.46
CA ASN A 394 14.15 -2.30 -14.98
C ASN A 394 13.76 -0.93 -15.60
N TYR A 395 13.21 -0.03 -14.79
CA TYR A 395 12.73 1.28 -15.25
C TYR A 395 13.83 2.30 -15.55
N LEU A 396 15.04 2.13 -14.99
CA LEU A 396 16.14 3.10 -15.11
C LEU A 396 17.07 2.79 -16.29
N ASN A 397 17.30 1.51 -16.59
CA ASN A 397 18.20 1.09 -17.67
C ASN A 397 17.54 0.03 -18.54
N ARG A 398 17.09 0.42 -19.74
CA ARG A 398 16.34 -0.43 -20.69
C ARG A 398 17.20 -1.01 -21.81
N THR A 399 18.52 -0.94 -21.68
CA THR A 399 19.48 -1.47 -22.66
C THR A 399 20.46 -2.42 -21.98
N GLY A 400 20.34 -3.71 -22.27
CA GLY A 400 21.20 -4.77 -21.77
C GLY A 400 22.27 -5.14 -22.78
N ARG A 401 23.50 -5.38 -22.33
CA ARG A 401 24.59 -5.88 -23.19
C ARG A 401 24.95 -7.29 -22.80
N TYR A 402 25.09 -8.15 -23.80
CA TYR A 402 25.42 -9.55 -23.57
C TYR A 402 26.82 -9.68 -22.97
N ASP A 403 26.91 -10.39 -21.85
CA ASP A 403 28.15 -10.88 -21.27
C ASP A 403 28.16 -12.42 -21.33
N ALA A 404 29.34 -13.01 -21.58
CA ALA A 404 29.49 -14.46 -21.68
C ALA A 404 29.03 -15.21 -20.40
N GLY A 405 29.09 -14.56 -19.23
CA GLY A 405 28.57 -15.08 -17.97
C GLY A 405 27.04 -15.16 -17.88
N MET A 406 26.29 -14.38 -18.68
CA MET A 406 24.82 -14.35 -18.63
C MET A 406 24.21 -15.68 -19.07
N LYS A 407 24.77 -16.32 -20.10
CA LYS A 407 24.29 -17.63 -20.55
C LYS A 407 24.48 -18.69 -19.47
N LYS A 408 25.67 -18.70 -18.85
CA LYS A 408 25.96 -19.63 -17.76
C LYS A 408 25.04 -19.40 -16.57
N LYS A 409 24.80 -18.14 -16.19
CA LYS A 409 23.85 -17.79 -15.12
C LYS A 409 22.45 -18.30 -15.43
N MET A 410 21.94 -18.10 -16.65
CA MET A 410 20.63 -18.60 -17.06
C MET A 410 20.54 -20.14 -17.01
N GLU A 411 21.58 -20.83 -17.46
CA GLU A 411 21.69 -22.30 -17.34
C GLU A 411 21.72 -22.74 -15.86
N ASP A 412 22.51 -22.07 -15.02
CA ASP A 412 22.62 -22.33 -13.58
C ASP A 412 21.29 -22.07 -12.85
N ASP A 413 20.58 -20.99 -13.19
CA ASP A 413 19.25 -20.62 -12.66
C ASP A 413 18.21 -21.68 -13.05
N GLN A 414 18.20 -22.15 -14.30
CA GLN A 414 17.26 -23.18 -14.75
C GLN A 414 17.49 -24.53 -14.05
N VAL A 415 18.74 -24.90 -13.83
CA VAL A 415 19.09 -26.08 -13.00
C VAL A 415 18.58 -25.88 -11.57
N LEU A 416 18.81 -24.71 -10.99
CA LEU A 416 18.43 -24.39 -9.62
C LEU A 416 16.90 -24.45 -9.42
N LEU A 417 16.10 -23.94 -10.37
CA LEU A 417 14.63 -24.07 -10.38
C LEU A 417 14.18 -25.54 -10.40
N SER A 418 14.80 -26.36 -11.25
CA SER A 418 14.46 -27.78 -11.35
C SER A 418 14.79 -28.56 -10.06
N GLU A 419 15.77 -28.10 -9.29
CA GLU A 419 16.20 -28.71 -8.03
C GLU A 419 15.31 -28.31 -6.85
N VAL A 420 14.61 -27.16 -6.90
CA VAL A 420 13.80 -26.64 -5.78
C VAL A 420 12.64 -27.56 -5.42
N GLN A 421 11.89 -28.08 -6.40
CA GLN A 421 10.75 -28.95 -6.11
C GLN A 421 11.19 -30.22 -5.38
N ARG A 422 12.28 -30.84 -5.86
CA ARG A 422 12.91 -31.99 -5.20
C ARG A 422 13.39 -31.62 -3.80
N ALA A 423 13.98 -30.44 -3.64
CA ALA A 423 14.49 -29.96 -2.35
C ALA A 423 13.36 -29.75 -1.31
N LEU A 424 12.17 -29.31 -1.73
CA LEU A 424 10.99 -29.24 -0.87
C LEU A 424 10.54 -30.65 -0.43
N ASP A 425 10.42 -31.60 -1.36
CA ASP A 425 10.01 -32.98 -1.07
C ASP A 425 11.02 -33.70 -0.16
N ASN A 426 12.31 -33.48 -0.39
CA ASN A 426 13.41 -34.06 0.39
C ASN A 426 13.67 -33.36 1.73
N ARG A 427 12.92 -32.30 2.06
CA ARG A 427 13.13 -31.48 3.27
C ARG A 427 14.54 -30.89 3.38
N GLU A 428 15.09 -30.43 2.25
CA GLU A 428 16.41 -29.82 2.18
C GLU A 428 16.41 -28.34 2.59
N PHE A 429 15.25 -27.69 2.55
CA PHE A 429 15.09 -26.34 3.09
C PHE A 429 14.97 -26.39 4.60
N ILE A 430 15.72 -25.53 5.28
CA ILE A 430 15.72 -25.38 6.74
C ILE A 430 15.69 -23.88 7.08
N PHE A 431 15.16 -23.50 8.24
CA PHE A 431 15.27 -22.12 8.70
C PHE A 431 16.38 -21.98 9.75
N TYR A 432 17.14 -20.91 9.63
CA TYR A 432 18.05 -20.44 10.67
C TYR A 432 17.28 -19.43 11.52
N ALA A 433 17.49 -19.44 12.82
CA ALA A 433 16.96 -18.44 13.73
C ALA A 433 17.97 -17.31 13.92
N GLN A 434 17.52 -16.06 13.76
CA GLN A 434 18.29 -14.90 14.21
C GLN A 434 17.59 -14.22 15.39
N PRO A 435 18.20 -14.19 16.57
CA PRO A 435 17.64 -13.53 17.74
C PRO A 435 17.48 -12.01 17.57
N GLN A 436 16.28 -11.52 17.89
CA GLN A 436 15.97 -10.12 18.12
C GLN A 436 16.22 -9.82 19.60
N CYS A 437 16.89 -8.70 19.91
CA CYS A 437 17.36 -8.40 21.27
C CYS A 437 16.89 -7.03 21.77
N ASN A 438 16.66 -6.93 23.07
CA ASN A 438 16.58 -5.65 23.77
C ASN A 438 17.99 -5.09 23.96
N MET A 439 18.30 -3.95 23.35
CA MET A 439 19.64 -3.37 23.36
C MET A 439 20.07 -2.80 24.72
N LEU A 440 19.12 -2.59 25.65
CA LEU A 440 19.43 -2.13 27.01
C LEU A 440 19.85 -3.28 27.92
N THR A 441 19.20 -4.43 27.80
CA THR A 441 19.41 -5.59 28.69
C THR A 441 20.25 -6.69 28.05
N GLY A 442 20.39 -6.68 26.73
CA GLY A 442 21.01 -7.76 25.94
C GLY A 442 20.15 -9.03 25.84
N LYS A 443 18.91 -9.01 26.34
CA LYS A 443 18.04 -10.19 26.37
C LYS A 443 17.31 -10.39 25.04
N ILE A 444 17.08 -11.65 24.69
CA ILE A 444 16.36 -12.08 23.49
C ILE A 444 14.86 -11.86 23.70
N ILE A 445 14.19 -11.23 22.75
CA ILE A 445 12.75 -10.89 22.80
C ILE A 445 11.91 -11.64 21.76
N GLY A 446 12.57 -12.19 20.73
CA GLY A 446 11.94 -12.84 19.59
C GLY A 446 13.02 -13.36 18.63
N LEU A 447 12.58 -13.99 17.55
CA LEU A 447 13.45 -14.54 16.50
C LEU A 447 12.94 -14.12 15.13
N GLU A 448 13.83 -13.98 14.18
CA GLU A 448 13.51 -14.00 12.76
C GLU A 448 13.87 -15.37 12.17
N SER A 449 12.96 -15.93 11.36
CA SER A 449 13.21 -17.16 10.60
C SER A 449 13.78 -16.81 9.23
N LEU A 450 14.97 -17.33 8.97
CA LEU A 450 15.73 -17.06 7.75
C LEU A 450 15.96 -18.37 7.00
N VAL A 451 15.30 -18.54 5.85
CA VAL A 451 15.40 -19.76 5.06
C VAL A 451 16.83 -19.98 4.53
N ARG A 452 17.28 -21.22 4.57
CA ARG A 452 18.55 -21.72 4.04
C ARG A 452 18.29 -23.03 3.31
N TRP A 453 18.95 -23.23 2.18
CA TRP A 453 18.84 -24.48 1.45
C TRP A 453 20.06 -25.34 1.70
N ASN A 454 19.88 -26.45 2.41
CA ASN A 454 20.91 -27.43 2.67
C ASN A 454 21.04 -28.40 1.48
N HIS A 455 21.65 -27.92 0.40
CA HIS A 455 21.80 -28.68 -0.83
C HIS A 455 22.84 -29.81 -0.66
N PRO A 456 22.56 -31.06 -1.08
CA PRO A 456 23.43 -32.22 -0.84
C PRO A 456 24.86 -32.08 -1.40
N VAL A 457 25.00 -31.47 -2.58
CA VAL A 457 26.30 -31.21 -3.23
C VAL A 457 26.92 -29.85 -2.87
N ARG A 458 26.11 -28.77 -2.87
CA ARG A 458 26.60 -27.38 -2.72
C ARG A 458 26.74 -26.93 -1.26
N GLY A 459 26.20 -27.68 -0.30
CA GLY A 459 26.11 -27.26 1.10
C GLY A 459 25.02 -26.20 1.29
N ILE A 460 25.23 -25.27 2.22
CA ILE A 460 24.25 -24.22 2.54
C ILE A 460 24.25 -23.13 1.45
N VAL A 461 23.21 -23.14 0.62
CA VAL A 461 22.94 -22.10 -0.38
C VAL A 461 22.18 -20.94 0.30
N GLN A 462 22.61 -19.71 0.01
CA GLN A 462 22.03 -18.50 0.62
C GLN A 462 20.75 -18.05 -0.09
N PRO A 463 19.80 -17.43 0.62
CA PRO A 463 18.52 -16.98 0.05
C PRO A 463 18.65 -16.05 -1.16
N GLY A 464 19.67 -15.18 -1.19
CA GLY A 464 19.90 -14.28 -2.32
C GLY A 464 20.19 -14.97 -3.66
N GLU A 465 20.55 -16.26 -3.66
CA GLU A 465 20.76 -17.04 -4.89
C GLU A 465 19.47 -17.68 -5.43
N PHE A 466 18.50 -18.00 -4.57
CA PHE A 466 17.30 -18.74 -4.97
C PHE A 466 15.98 -17.98 -4.79
N ILE A 467 15.84 -17.10 -3.80
CA ILE A 467 14.58 -16.37 -3.56
C ILE A 467 14.19 -15.51 -4.77
N PRO A 468 15.07 -14.66 -5.36
CA PRO A 468 14.67 -13.84 -6.52
C PRO A 468 14.21 -14.68 -7.72
N LEU A 469 14.78 -15.88 -7.85
CA LEU A 469 14.44 -16.82 -8.88
C LEU A 469 13.07 -17.46 -8.63
N LEU A 470 12.77 -17.83 -7.38
CA LEU A 470 11.46 -18.35 -7.00
C LEU A 470 10.37 -17.28 -7.10
N GLU A 471 10.66 -16.04 -6.75
CA GLU A 471 9.73 -14.93 -6.90
C GLU A 471 9.41 -14.66 -8.38
N SER A 472 10.44 -14.57 -9.23
CA SER A 472 10.24 -14.31 -10.68
C SER A 472 9.50 -15.43 -11.41
N ASN A 473 9.48 -16.65 -10.85
CA ASN A 473 8.81 -17.82 -11.43
C ASN A 473 7.56 -18.26 -10.64
N GLY A 474 7.12 -17.51 -9.62
CA GLY A 474 5.91 -17.81 -8.84
C GLY A 474 6.02 -19.01 -7.87
N PHE A 475 7.20 -19.61 -7.72
CA PHE A 475 7.41 -20.78 -6.85
C PHE A 475 7.65 -20.41 -5.37
N ILE A 476 7.81 -19.14 -5.04
CA ILE A 476 8.12 -18.68 -3.67
C ILE A 476 7.05 -19.13 -2.67
N THR A 477 5.78 -19.16 -3.08
CA THR A 477 4.65 -19.54 -2.23
C THR A 477 4.73 -20.95 -1.66
N ASN A 478 5.22 -21.91 -2.44
CA ASN A 478 5.42 -23.28 -1.93
C ASN A 478 6.50 -23.32 -0.86
N LEU A 479 7.58 -22.56 -1.06
CA LEU A 479 8.66 -22.50 -0.11
C LEU A 479 8.21 -21.81 1.18
N ASP A 480 7.48 -20.71 1.07
CA ASP A 480 7.00 -19.96 2.23
C ASP A 480 5.99 -20.78 3.04
N LEU A 481 5.03 -21.46 2.39
CA LEU A 481 4.14 -22.41 3.07
C LEU A 481 4.91 -23.52 3.81
N TYR A 482 5.94 -24.07 3.17
CA TYR A 482 6.79 -25.10 3.77
C TYR A 482 7.55 -24.56 4.99
N VAL A 483 8.10 -23.35 4.90
CA VAL A 483 8.81 -22.69 6.01
C VAL A 483 7.84 -22.33 7.15
N TRP A 484 6.66 -21.81 6.86
CA TRP A 484 5.66 -21.46 7.87
C TRP A 484 5.16 -22.70 8.62
N ASP A 485 4.91 -23.81 7.91
CA ASP A 485 4.58 -25.10 8.53
C ASP A 485 5.70 -25.58 9.45
N MET A 486 6.96 -25.48 9.00
CA MET A 486 8.12 -25.85 9.81
C MET A 486 8.24 -24.99 11.07
N VAL A 487 8.10 -23.68 10.97
CA VAL A 487 8.17 -22.74 12.10
C VAL A 487 7.06 -23.02 13.10
N CYS A 488 5.83 -23.21 12.64
CA CYS A 488 4.70 -23.58 13.50
C CYS A 488 4.96 -24.92 14.21
N GLY A 489 5.39 -25.95 13.47
CA GLY A 489 5.74 -27.25 14.05
C GLY A 489 6.79 -27.13 15.17
N ARG A 490 7.82 -26.30 14.98
CA ARG A 490 8.84 -26.06 16.03
C ARG A 490 8.29 -25.32 17.24
N LEU A 491 7.46 -24.30 17.04
CA LEU A 491 6.80 -23.60 18.14
C LEU A 491 5.92 -24.56 18.96
N HIS A 492 5.19 -25.46 18.30
CA HIS A 492 4.40 -26.50 18.95
C HIS A 492 5.29 -27.46 19.76
N ASP A 493 6.40 -27.95 19.17
CA ASP A 493 7.34 -28.84 19.85
C ASP A 493 7.87 -28.20 21.14
N TRP A 494 8.21 -26.90 21.12
CA TRP A 494 8.68 -26.19 22.31
C TRP A 494 7.59 -26.07 23.39
N ILE A 495 6.36 -25.77 23.00
CA ILE A 495 5.21 -25.70 23.92
C ILE A 495 4.94 -27.09 24.54
N ALA A 496 4.94 -28.14 23.72
CA ALA A 496 4.71 -29.52 24.14
C ALA A 496 5.83 -30.05 25.07
N ALA A 497 7.07 -29.61 24.87
CA ALA A 497 8.21 -29.90 25.74
C ALA A 497 8.17 -29.12 27.07
N GLY A 498 7.20 -28.21 27.25
CA GLY A 498 7.06 -27.39 28.45
C GLY A 498 7.99 -26.17 28.49
N HIS A 499 8.63 -25.83 27.37
CA HIS A 499 9.39 -24.59 27.25
C HIS A 499 8.45 -23.42 27.04
N LYS A 500 8.84 -22.25 27.55
CA LYS A 500 8.09 -21.03 27.31
C LYS A 500 8.49 -20.47 25.93
N PRO A 501 7.59 -20.46 24.94
CA PRO A 501 7.93 -20.02 23.60
C PRO A 501 8.15 -18.50 23.54
N ILE A 502 8.92 -18.07 22.54
CA ILE A 502 9.06 -16.66 22.16
C ILE A 502 8.56 -16.47 20.73
N PRO A 503 8.14 -15.26 20.34
CA PRO A 503 7.65 -15.01 18.99
C PRO A 503 8.71 -15.28 17.93
N ILE A 504 8.31 -15.92 16.83
CA ILE A 504 9.13 -16.11 15.62
C ILE A 504 8.50 -15.34 14.47
N ALA A 505 9.27 -14.47 13.84
CA ALA A 505 8.89 -13.74 12.65
C ALA A 505 9.14 -14.56 11.38
N VAL A 506 8.15 -14.61 10.51
CA VAL A 506 8.22 -15.26 9.19
C VAL A 506 8.02 -14.22 8.09
N ASN A 507 8.79 -14.38 7.01
CA ASN A 507 8.68 -13.53 5.84
C ASN A 507 7.47 -13.92 5.00
N VAL A 508 6.78 -12.91 4.45
CA VAL A 508 5.69 -13.06 3.48
C VAL A 508 6.02 -12.26 2.24
N SER A 509 6.12 -12.93 1.10
CA SER A 509 6.37 -12.28 -0.18
C SER A 509 5.11 -11.59 -0.69
N ARG A 510 5.29 -10.64 -1.62
CA ARG A 510 4.15 -10.02 -2.31
C ARG A 510 3.31 -11.04 -3.08
N ILE A 511 3.97 -12.08 -3.63
CA ILE A 511 3.33 -13.11 -4.46
C ILE A 511 2.38 -13.95 -3.62
N ASP A 512 2.70 -14.19 -2.35
CA ASP A 512 1.81 -14.91 -1.42
C ASP A 512 0.51 -14.16 -1.18
N ILE A 513 0.60 -12.85 -1.00
CA ILE A 513 -0.56 -11.98 -0.79
C ILE A 513 -1.48 -11.98 -2.01
N TYR A 514 -0.92 -12.10 -3.22
CA TYR A 514 -1.69 -12.16 -4.46
C TYR A 514 -2.22 -13.55 -4.80
N SER A 515 -1.47 -14.60 -4.46
CA SER A 515 -1.78 -15.98 -4.85
C SER A 515 -2.73 -16.69 -3.90
N MET A 516 -2.77 -16.29 -2.62
CA MET A 516 -3.59 -16.95 -1.60
C MET A 516 -4.11 -16.01 -0.52
N ASN A 517 -5.07 -16.50 0.26
CA ASN A 517 -5.52 -15.82 1.47
C ASN A 517 -4.55 -16.12 2.62
N VAL A 518 -3.53 -15.27 2.75
CA VAL A 518 -2.48 -15.38 3.77
C VAL A 518 -3.07 -15.42 5.19
N THR A 519 -4.09 -14.60 5.47
CA THR A 519 -4.74 -14.54 6.79
C THR A 519 -5.38 -15.87 7.17
N ASN A 520 -6.16 -16.47 6.27
CA ASN A 520 -6.79 -17.77 6.53
C ASN A 520 -5.74 -18.87 6.68
N THR A 521 -4.69 -18.83 5.85
CA THR A 521 -3.59 -19.82 5.88
C THR A 521 -2.88 -19.80 7.24
N PHE A 522 -2.53 -18.63 7.77
CA PHE A 522 -1.93 -18.52 9.09
C PHE A 522 -2.89 -18.90 10.23
N ALA A 523 -4.19 -18.58 10.10
CA ALA A 523 -5.20 -19.00 11.05
C ALA A 523 -5.36 -20.54 11.10
N GLU A 524 -5.31 -21.20 9.94
CA GLU A 524 -5.33 -22.66 9.85
C GLU A 524 -4.05 -23.28 10.42
N LEU A 525 -2.89 -22.71 10.13
CA LEU A 525 -1.60 -23.14 10.66
C LEU A 525 -1.56 -23.08 12.20
N THR A 526 -1.88 -21.92 12.76
CA THR A 526 -1.88 -21.72 14.22
C THR A 526 -2.92 -22.58 14.93
N SER A 527 -4.11 -22.75 14.33
CA SER A 527 -5.14 -23.65 14.83
C SER A 527 -4.70 -25.12 14.82
N ARG A 528 -4.11 -25.58 13.71
CA ARG A 528 -3.62 -26.96 13.53
C ARG A 528 -2.53 -27.34 14.52
N TYR A 529 -1.64 -26.42 14.84
CA TYR A 529 -0.54 -26.64 15.78
C TYR A 529 -0.84 -26.13 17.21
N GLU A 530 -2.06 -25.65 17.47
CA GLU A 530 -2.50 -25.12 18.78
C GLU A 530 -1.57 -24.02 19.35
N ILE A 531 -1.15 -23.08 18.50
CA ILE A 531 -0.23 -21.99 18.85
C ILE A 531 -1.01 -20.68 19.00
N ASP A 532 -0.67 -19.89 20.01
CA ASP A 532 -1.16 -18.51 20.13
C ASP A 532 -0.68 -17.66 18.92
N PRO A 533 -1.58 -17.03 18.14
CA PRO A 533 -1.20 -16.17 17.01
C PRO A 533 -0.16 -15.09 17.36
N ALA A 534 -0.08 -14.64 18.61
CA ALA A 534 0.92 -13.66 19.05
C ALA A 534 2.37 -14.21 19.04
N LEU A 535 2.56 -15.53 18.97
CA LEU A 535 3.87 -16.18 18.86
C LEU A 535 4.35 -16.29 17.40
N LEU A 536 3.51 -15.98 16.42
CA LEU A 536 3.89 -15.94 15.02
C LEU A 536 3.81 -14.50 14.52
N ALA A 537 4.96 -13.87 14.34
CA ALA A 537 5.06 -12.55 13.76
C ALA A 537 5.18 -12.63 12.24
N ILE A 538 4.63 -11.66 11.53
CA ILE A 538 4.56 -11.66 10.07
C ILE A 538 5.32 -10.45 9.52
N GLU A 539 6.35 -10.67 8.73
CA GLU A 539 7.19 -9.65 8.10
C GLU A 539 6.77 -9.44 6.65
N ILE A 540 6.47 -8.18 6.30
CA ILE A 540 6.10 -7.75 4.95
C ILE A 540 7.06 -6.66 4.51
N THR A 541 7.64 -6.80 3.32
CA THR A 541 8.61 -5.83 2.78
C THR A 541 7.96 -4.49 2.44
N GLU A 542 8.75 -3.41 2.55
CA GLU A 542 8.32 -2.06 2.18
C GLU A 542 7.80 -1.97 0.72
N SER A 543 8.52 -2.58 -0.22
CA SER A 543 8.18 -2.53 -1.64
C SER A 543 6.82 -3.15 -1.93
N ALA A 544 6.47 -4.23 -1.23
CA ALA A 544 5.14 -4.81 -1.34
C ALA A 544 4.10 -3.75 -0.94
N TYR A 545 4.26 -3.14 0.24
CA TYR A 545 3.33 -2.15 0.80
C TYR A 545 3.12 -0.91 -0.10
N ALA A 546 4.14 -0.51 -0.87
CA ALA A 546 4.11 0.68 -1.72
C ALA A 546 3.39 0.48 -3.08
N GLU A 547 3.46 -0.70 -3.68
CA GLU A 547 2.90 -0.96 -5.03
C GLU A 547 1.37 -1.07 -5.01
N ASP A 548 0.80 -1.74 -4.00
CA ASP A 548 -0.65 -1.97 -3.89
C ASP A 548 -1.16 -1.77 -2.46
N TYR A 549 -1.13 -0.49 -2.08
CA TYR A 549 -1.43 -0.04 -0.74
C TYR A 549 -2.80 -0.50 -0.21
N ASN A 550 -3.84 -0.61 -1.06
CA ASN A 550 -5.19 -0.95 -0.58
C ASN A 550 -5.32 -2.43 -0.24
N LEU A 551 -4.82 -3.33 -1.09
CA LEU A 551 -4.87 -4.77 -0.85
C LEU A 551 -4.08 -5.14 0.39
N ILE A 552 -2.82 -4.69 0.47
CA ILE A 552 -1.92 -5.06 1.57
C ILE A 552 -2.38 -4.45 2.87
N ARG A 553 -2.89 -3.21 2.87
CA ARG A 553 -3.50 -2.63 4.08
C ARG A 553 -4.63 -3.48 4.62
N GLN A 554 -5.50 -4.01 3.76
CA GLN A 554 -6.60 -4.87 4.21
C GLN A 554 -6.07 -6.16 4.82
N VAL A 555 -5.09 -6.81 4.16
CA VAL A 555 -4.45 -8.02 4.68
C VAL A 555 -3.78 -7.78 6.04
N VAL A 556 -3.05 -6.67 6.19
CA VAL A 556 -2.45 -6.28 7.47
C VAL A 556 -3.51 -6.08 8.55
N ILE A 557 -4.63 -5.41 8.24
CA ILE A 557 -5.74 -5.25 9.19
C ILE A 557 -6.31 -6.62 9.59
N ASP A 558 -6.51 -7.52 8.63
CA ASP A 558 -7.11 -8.83 8.87
C ASP A 558 -6.18 -9.73 9.69
N LEU A 559 -4.87 -9.71 9.43
CA LEU A 559 -3.85 -10.41 10.23
C LEU A 559 -3.82 -9.90 11.68
N ARG A 560 -3.85 -8.58 11.86
CA ARG A 560 -3.87 -7.98 13.21
C ARG A 560 -5.15 -8.30 13.96
N ASN A 561 -6.30 -8.29 13.28
CA ASN A 561 -7.59 -8.68 13.86
C ASN A 561 -7.63 -10.16 14.25
N ALA A 562 -6.89 -11.02 13.52
CA ALA A 562 -6.71 -12.43 13.83
C ALA A 562 -5.71 -12.68 14.98
N GLY A 563 -5.06 -11.64 15.50
CA GLY A 563 -4.16 -11.71 16.66
C GLY A 563 -2.67 -11.81 16.33
N PHE A 564 -2.29 -11.76 15.04
CA PHE A 564 -0.89 -11.76 14.62
C PHE A 564 -0.23 -10.40 14.82
N THR A 565 1.08 -10.41 15.09
CA THR A 565 1.88 -9.18 15.10
C THR A 565 2.49 -8.95 13.73
N VAL A 566 2.26 -7.80 13.11
CA VAL A 566 2.75 -7.51 11.75
C VAL A 566 3.92 -6.53 11.76
N PHE A 567 5.00 -6.90 11.09
CA PHE A 567 6.24 -6.17 10.96
C PHE A 567 6.36 -5.64 9.53
N MET A 568 6.86 -4.42 9.38
CA MET A 568 7.28 -3.89 8.09
C MET A 568 8.80 -4.00 7.99
N ASP A 569 9.26 -4.72 6.98
CA ASP A 569 10.67 -5.01 6.74
C ASP A 569 11.30 -4.05 5.72
N ASP A 570 12.64 -3.94 5.75
CA ASP A 570 13.46 -3.15 4.81
C ASP A 570 13.10 -1.66 4.71
N PHE A 571 12.51 -1.08 5.76
CA PHE A 571 12.05 0.30 5.75
C PHE A 571 13.21 1.28 5.55
N GLY A 572 13.19 2.01 4.44
CA GLY A 572 14.18 3.02 4.08
C GLY A 572 15.04 2.72 2.86
N SER A 573 14.90 1.54 2.25
CA SER A 573 15.80 1.04 1.20
C SER A 573 15.49 1.54 -0.22
N GLY A 574 14.29 2.08 -0.49
CA GLY A 574 13.94 2.51 -1.87
C GLY A 574 12.74 3.44 -2.06
N TYR A 575 11.59 3.21 -1.41
CA TYR A 575 10.31 3.86 -1.74
C TYR A 575 9.74 4.78 -0.64
N SER A 576 10.51 5.02 0.43
CA SER A 576 9.99 5.56 1.68
C SER A 576 9.56 7.02 1.55
N SER A 577 8.30 7.21 1.19
CA SER A 577 7.65 8.50 1.33
C SER A 577 7.31 8.69 2.81
N LEU A 578 7.71 9.80 3.43
CA LEU A 578 7.26 10.14 4.80
C LEU A 578 5.72 10.13 4.94
N ASN A 579 5.00 10.28 3.82
CA ASN A 579 3.55 10.08 3.74
C ASN A 579 3.11 8.64 4.04
N MET A 580 3.91 7.63 3.69
CA MET A 580 3.60 6.22 3.98
C MET A 580 3.58 5.98 5.49
N LEU A 581 4.55 6.50 6.25
CA LEU A 581 4.62 6.38 7.72
C LEU A 581 3.34 6.83 8.45
N LYS A 582 2.61 7.80 7.89
CA LYS A 582 1.34 8.28 8.44
C LYS A 582 0.22 7.23 8.32
N ASP A 583 0.29 6.43 7.27
CA ASP A 583 -0.76 5.56 6.75
C ASP A 583 -0.40 4.06 6.92
N VAL A 584 0.81 3.76 7.42
CA VAL A 584 1.25 2.41 7.79
C VAL A 584 0.45 1.90 8.99
N ASN A 585 -0.18 0.74 8.83
CA ASN A 585 -1.01 0.10 9.86
C ASN A 585 -0.35 -1.14 10.50
N VAL A 586 0.98 -1.26 10.45
CA VAL A 586 1.73 -2.38 11.06
C VAL A 586 1.99 -2.15 12.56
N ASP A 587 2.48 -3.17 13.25
CA ASP A 587 2.77 -3.16 14.68
C ASP A 587 4.20 -2.74 15.00
N VAL A 588 5.15 -3.11 14.13
CA VAL A 588 6.59 -2.89 14.28
C VAL A 588 7.22 -2.51 12.93
N ILE A 589 8.14 -1.55 12.92
CA ILE A 589 8.97 -1.21 11.76
C ILE A 589 10.39 -1.71 12.01
N LYS A 590 10.94 -2.48 11.06
CA LYS A 590 12.36 -2.84 10.99
C LYS A 590 13.09 -1.79 10.15
N ILE A 591 14.10 -1.13 10.72
CA ILE A 591 14.91 -0.12 10.03
C ILE A 591 16.26 -0.73 9.70
N ASP A 592 16.63 -0.72 8.42
CA ASP A 592 17.93 -1.21 7.94
C ASP A 592 19.07 -0.25 8.37
N THR A 593 20.04 -0.72 9.13
CA THR A 593 21.22 0.07 9.52
C THR A 593 22.22 0.29 8.39
N LYS A 594 21.98 -0.18 7.16
CA LYS A 594 22.72 0.27 5.96
C LYS A 594 22.72 1.80 5.80
N PHE A 595 21.77 2.52 6.40
CA PHE A 595 21.85 3.99 6.54
C PHE A 595 23.12 4.49 7.25
N LEU A 596 23.74 3.67 8.09
CA LEU A 596 24.96 3.94 8.84
C LEU A 596 26.23 3.53 8.09
N ASP A 597 26.10 2.71 7.03
CA ASP A 597 27.19 2.22 6.20
C ASP A 597 27.43 3.15 5.00
N MET A 598 27.98 4.34 5.25
CA MET A 598 28.62 5.15 4.21
C MET A 598 29.81 5.92 4.77
N ASN A 599 30.80 6.19 3.90
CA ASN A 599 32.06 6.91 4.13
C ASN A 599 32.00 8.07 5.16
N GLU A 600 33.12 8.41 5.80
CA GLU A 600 33.24 9.44 6.87
C GLU A 600 32.57 10.81 6.56
N TYR A 601 32.36 11.15 5.28
CA TYR A 601 31.66 12.37 4.85
C TYR A 601 30.12 12.30 4.87
N SER A 602 29.52 11.11 4.90
CA SER A 602 28.07 10.88 4.85
C SER A 602 27.49 10.24 6.11
N GLN A 603 28.32 9.77 7.06
CA GLN A 603 27.85 9.24 8.35
C GLN A 603 26.92 10.20 9.10
N ASN A 604 27.25 11.50 9.15
CA ASN A 604 26.41 12.49 9.83
C ASN A 604 25.02 12.67 9.19
N ARG A 605 24.89 12.45 7.87
CA ARG A 605 23.58 12.52 7.19
C ARG A 605 22.77 11.24 7.43
N GLY A 606 23.41 10.07 7.36
CA GLY A 606 22.76 8.79 7.66
C GLY A 606 22.23 8.74 9.09
N MET A 607 23.02 9.23 10.06
CA MET A 607 22.61 9.39 11.45
C MET A 607 21.39 10.30 11.60
N GLY A 608 21.38 11.48 10.96
CA GLY A 608 20.24 12.41 11.05
C GLY A 608 18.95 11.87 10.42
N ILE A 609 19.04 11.09 9.34
CA ILE A 609 17.89 10.41 8.73
C ILE A 609 17.34 9.36 9.68
N LEU A 610 18.19 8.51 10.23
CA LEU A 610 17.77 7.44 11.14
C LEU A 610 17.18 8.02 12.45
N GLU A 611 17.74 9.11 12.96
CA GLU A 611 17.18 9.87 14.09
C GLU A 611 15.77 10.38 13.78
N THR A 612 15.58 10.96 12.60
CA THR A 612 14.26 11.45 12.15
C THR A 612 13.26 10.31 12.01
N ILE A 613 13.65 9.17 11.42
CA ILE A 613 12.75 8.01 11.24
C ILE A 613 12.33 7.44 12.59
N VAL A 614 13.28 7.21 13.51
CA VAL A 614 12.98 6.69 14.85
C VAL A 614 12.05 7.65 15.60
N ARG A 615 12.28 8.97 15.48
CA ARG A 615 11.42 9.98 16.11
C ARG A 615 10.03 10.06 15.49
N MET A 616 9.92 9.95 14.16
CA MET A 616 8.64 9.90 13.45
C MET A 616 7.82 8.66 13.84
N ALA A 617 8.46 7.49 13.86
CA ALA A 617 7.82 6.25 14.30
C ALA A 617 7.32 6.35 15.75
N ARG A 618 8.09 7.00 16.64
CA ARG A 618 7.64 7.30 18.01
C ARG A 618 6.40 8.20 18.03
N LEU A 619 6.39 9.28 17.24
CA LEU A 619 5.24 10.20 17.15
C LEU A 619 3.97 9.51 16.63
N THR A 620 4.12 8.51 15.75
CA THR A 620 3.01 7.69 15.25
C THR A 620 2.71 6.47 16.11
N GLN A 621 3.36 6.33 17.27
CA GLN A 621 3.22 5.20 18.21
C GLN A 621 3.59 3.84 17.61
N LEU A 622 4.41 3.82 16.55
CA LEU A 622 4.95 2.62 15.95
C LEU A 622 6.19 2.15 16.71
N ARG A 623 6.30 0.84 16.92
CA ARG A 623 7.48 0.22 17.53
C ARG A 623 8.57 0.09 16.50
N VAL A 624 9.83 0.25 16.93
CA VAL A 624 10.98 0.22 16.02
C VAL A 624 12.00 -0.80 16.50
N ILE A 625 12.49 -1.61 15.56
CA ILE A 625 13.65 -2.47 15.72
C ILE A 625 14.69 -2.10 14.65
N ALA A 626 15.96 -2.01 15.03
CA ALA A 626 17.04 -1.75 14.09
C ALA A 626 17.65 -3.08 13.61
N GLU A 627 17.77 -3.27 12.31
CA GLU A 627 18.36 -4.46 11.68
C GLU A 627 19.78 -4.18 11.17
N GLY A 628 20.65 -5.20 11.19
CA GLY A 628 22.03 -5.07 10.69
C GLY A 628 22.99 -4.46 11.70
N VAL A 629 22.66 -4.49 12.98
CA VAL A 629 23.53 -3.94 14.03
C VAL A 629 24.78 -4.81 14.21
N GLU A 630 25.93 -4.34 13.74
CA GLU A 630 27.20 -5.10 13.74
C GLU A 630 28.22 -4.59 14.74
N LYS A 631 28.18 -3.29 15.08
CA LYS A 631 29.21 -2.60 15.86
C LYS A 631 28.63 -1.95 17.12
N LYS A 632 29.47 -1.85 18.15
CA LYS A 632 29.08 -1.23 19.43
C LYS A 632 28.70 0.24 19.26
N GLU A 633 29.38 0.94 18.38
CA GLU A 633 29.11 2.36 18.08
C GLU A 633 27.71 2.56 17.50
N GLN A 634 27.22 1.61 16.68
CA GLN A 634 25.86 1.63 16.15
C GLN A 634 24.83 1.40 17.26
N VAL A 635 25.11 0.46 18.18
CA VAL A 635 24.26 0.22 19.37
C VAL A 635 24.17 1.48 20.23
N ASP A 636 25.30 2.08 20.56
CA ASP A 636 25.35 3.27 21.42
C ASP A 636 24.60 4.45 20.77
N PHE A 637 24.73 4.64 19.45
CA PHE A 637 23.96 5.62 18.70
C PHE A 637 22.45 5.35 18.72
N LEU A 638 22.03 4.12 18.36
CA LEU A 638 20.62 3.73 18.32
C LEU A 638 19.94 3.87 19.69
N ARG A 639 20.66 3.55 20.77
CA ARG A 639 20.20 3.75 22.15
C ARG A 639 20.03 5.22 22.52
N ASN A 640 20.90 6.10 22.03
CA ASN A 640 20.81 7.55 22.28
C ASN A 640 19.60 8.16 21.56
N VAL A 641 19.35 7.74 20.32
CA VAL A 641 18.16 8.12 19.54
C VAL A 641 16.87 7.48 20.10
N GLY A 642 17.03 6.43 20.92
CA GLY A 642 15.94 5.83 21.66
C GLY A 642 15.25 4.66 20.94
N CYS A 643 15.96 4.04 20.01
CA CYS A 643 15.63 2.68 19.56
C CYS A 643 15.99 1.69 20.69
N ILE A 644 15.04 0.85 21.10
CA ILE A 644 15.20 -0.08 22.24
C ILE A 644 15.60 -1.47 21.76
N TYR A 645 15.15 -1.88 20.57
CA TYR A 645 15.30 -3.22 20.06
C TYR A 645 16.27 -3.23 18.86
N GLY A 646 17.07 -4.28 18.76
CA GLY A 646 18.03 -4.42 17.68
C GLY A 646 18.26 -5.88 17.32
N GLN A 647 18.64 -6.09 16.07
CA GLN A 647 18.99 -7.36 15.47
C GLN A 647 20.24 -7.18 14.61
N GLY A 648 21.18 -8.11 14.70
CA GLY A 648 22.41 -8.06 13.92
C GLY A 648 23.57 -8.80 14.57
N TYR A 649 24.69 -8.85 13.86
CA TYR A 649 25.84 -9.68 14.21
C TYR A 649 26.57 -9.25 15.48
N TYR A 650 26.34 -8.02 15.96
CA TYR A 650 26.84 -7.58 17.26
C TYR A 650 26.30 -8.46 18.41
N TYR A 651 25.04 -8.89 18.29
CA TYR A 651 24.39 -9.76 19.26
C TYR A 651 24.54 -11.22 18.83
N TYR A 652 23.89 -11.58 17.72
CA TYR A 652 23.82 -12.96 17.25
C TYR A 652 23.80 -12.98 15.71
N ARG A 653 24.60 -13.89 15.15
CA ARG A 653 24.48 -14.27 13.74
C ARG A 653 23.29 -15.22 13.57
N PRO A 654 22.66 -15.27 12.40
CA PRO A 654 21.73 -16.35 12.06
C PRO A 654 22.38 -17.70 12.35
N MET A 655 21.69 -18.55 13.08
CA MET A 655 22.20 -19.86 13.49
C MET A 655 21.16 -20.96 13.27
N PRO A 656 21.59 -22.22 13.05
CA PRO A 656 20.67 -23.35 13.04
C PRO A 656 19.85 -23.42 14.34
N ILE A 657 18.61 -23.88 14.23
CA ILE A 657 17.69 -23.91 15.38
C ILE A 657 18.24 -24.74 16.55
N GLU A 658 18.99 -25.80 16.25
CA GLU A 658 19.61 -26.70 17.22
C GLU A 658 20.72 -25.99 18.05
N GLN A 659 21.33 -24.95 17.49
CA GLN A 659 22.30 -24.11 18.20
C GLN A 659 21.62 -23.03 19.05
N PHE A 660 20.40 -22.65 18.66
CA PHE A 660 19.61 -21.66 19.37
C PHE A 660 18.89 -22.22 20.60
N GLU A 661 18.37 -23.44 20.52
CA GLU A 661 17.61 -24.09 21.62
C GLU A 661 18.32 -24.07 22.99
N PRO A 662 19.64 -24.29 23.11
CA PRO A 662 20.33 -24.14 24.40
C PRO A 662 20.24 -22.74 25.01
N LEU A 663 20.10 -21.68 24.19
CA LEU A 663 19.98 -20.31 24.66
C LEU A 663 18.60 -20.04 25.30
N LEU A 664 17.54 -20.74 24.84
CA LEU A 664 16.20 -20.69 25.42
C LEU A 664 16.14 -21.31 26.83
N LEU A 665 16.96 -22.33 27.10
CA LEU A 665 16.97 -23.03 28.39
C LEU A 665 17.45 -22.15 29.55
N HIS A 666 18.20 -21.10 29.26
CA HIS A 666 18.66 -20.12 30.24
C HIS A 666 17.67 -18.96 30.32
N GLU A 667 16.68 -19.04 31.21
CA GLU A 667 15.63 -18.01 31.37
C GLU A 667 16.18 -16.59 31.60
N GLU A 668 17.40 -16.46 32.10
CA GLU A 668 18.07 -15.17 32.28
C GLU A 668 18.38 -14.45 30.95
N ASN A 669 18.52 -15.19 29.85
CA ASN A 669 18.84 -14.66 28.53
C ASN A 669 17.62 -14.15 27.76
N VAL A 670 16.40 -14.46 28.21
CA VAL A 670 15.17 -14.21 27.46
C VAL A 670 14.28 -13.20 28.20
N ASP A 671 13.64 -12.32 27.44
CA ASP A 671 12.62 -11.39 27.91
C ASP A 671 11.27 -11.70 27.25
N TYR A 672 10.46 -12.48 27.95
CA TYR A 672 9.14 -12.95 27.50
C TYR A 672 8.08 -11.85 27.38
N ARG A 673 8.40 -10.59 27.71
CA ARG A 673 7.50 -9.46 27.45
C ARG A 673 7.48 -9.11 25.96
N GLY A 674 8.42 -9.61 25.16
CA GLY A 674 8.50 -9.32 23.72
C GLY A 674 8.64 -7.82 23.44
N ILE A 675 8.21 -7.40 22.26
CA ILE A 675 8.19 -5.98 21.84
C ILE A 675 6.94 -5.27 22.42
N GLN A 676 6.71 -5.30 23.74
CA GLN A 676 5.47 -4.80 24.37
C GLN A 676 5.58 -3.45 25.10
N ALA A 677 6.74 -2.78 25.11
CA ALA A 677 6.81 -1.46 25.72
C ALA A 677 6.09 -0.41 24.86
N HIS A 678 4.91 0.06 25.30
CA HIS A 678 4.59 1.49 25.12
C HIS A 678 5.73 2.23 25.80
N GLN A 679 6.49 3.02 25.03
CA GLN A 679 7.42 3.96 25.63
C GLN A 679 6.58 4.88 26.51
N LEU A 680 6.64 4.70 27.83
CA LEU A 680 6.52 5.86 28.71
C LEU A 680 7.57 6.83 28.19
N GLU A 681 7.14 7.98 27.68
CA GLU A 681 8.04 9.00 27.16
C GLU A 681 9.03 9.34 28.26
N GLU A 682 10.23 8.78 28.13
CA GLU A 682 11.36 9.21 28.93
C GLU A 682 11.75 10.55 28.34
N LEU A 683 11.29 11.61 28.99
CA LEU A 683 11.53 12.99 28.57
C LEU A 683 13.02 13.28 28.74
N ARG A 684 13.81 13.07 27.67
CA ARG A 684 15.25 13.33 27.70
C ARG A 684 15.49 14.82 27.59
N LEU A 685 16.37 15.35 28.45
CA LEU A 685 16.78 16.76 28.43
C LEU A 685 17.36 17.19 27.06
N GLU A 686 17.85 16.23 26.27
CA GLU A 686 18.39 16.43 24.92
C GLU A 686 17.29 16.70 23.88
N ASP A 687 16.12 16.05 23.99
CA ASP A 687 14.95 16.27 23.12
C ASP A 687 14.32 17.65 23.31
N LEU A 688 14.51 18.21 24.50
CA LEU A 688 14.14 19.58 24.83
C LEU A 688 15.09 20.59 24.20
N VAL A 689 16.37 20.27 23.97
CA VAL A 689 17.42 21.24 23.59
C VAL A 689 17.73 21.23 22.08
N ASN A 690 17.24 20.26 21.32
CA ASN A 690 17.43 20.22 19.86
C ASN A 690 16.66 21.34 19.14
N LYS A 691 17.31 21.94 18.13
CA LYS A 691 16.89 23.16 17.39
C LYS A 691 15.67 22.99 16.47
N ASP A 692 14.71 22.14 16.82
CA ASP A 692 13.45 22.06 16.09
C ASP A 692 12.43 23.05 16.65
N VAL A 693 11.64 23.63 15.74
CA VAL A 693 10.63 24.67 16.00
C VAL A 693 9.60 24.23 17.08
N THR A 694 9.36 22.92 17.20
CA THR A 694 8.50 22.33 18.24
C THR A 694 9.16 22.31 19.62
N SER A 695 10.45 22.00 19.71
CA SER A 695 11.21 22.02 20.98
C SER A 695 11.37 23.45 21.50
N GLU A 696 11.61 24.43 20.64
CA GLU A 696 11.62 25.85 21.04
C GLU A 696 10.25 26.32 21.53
N ALA A 697 9.15 25.99 20.83
CA ALA A 697 7.80 26.38 21.25
C ALA A 697 7.38 25.73 22.58
N ILE A 698 7.72 24.45 22.79
CA ILE A 698 7.41 23.71 24.02
C ILE A 698 8.30 24.17 25.18
N LEU A 699 9.61 24.35 24.97
CA LEU A 699 10.52 24.96 25.95
C LEU A 699 10.04 26.36 26.38
N ASN A 700 9.68 27.19 25.40
CA ASN A 700 9.27 28.57 25.62
C ASN A 700 7.93 28.68 26.35
N ASN A 701 7.03 27.70 26.17
CA ASN A 701 5.71 27.69 26.78
C ASN A 701 5.65 26.91 28.12
N MET A 702 6.57 25.98 28.38
CA MET A 702 6.54 25.16 29.60
C MET A 702 7.62 25.49 30.65
N LEU A 703 8.83 25.91 30.26
CA LEU A 703 9.99 25.90 31.18
C LEU A 703 10.60 27.28 31.51
N GLY A 704 10.10 28.36 30.92
CA GLY A 704 10.57 29.73 31.20
C GLY A 704 11.94 30.05 30.57
N GLY A 705 12.71 30.96 31.18
CA GLY A 705 14.04 31.32 30.67
C GLY A 705 15.10 30.30 31.07
N MET A 706 15.91 29.82 30.11
CA MET A 706 16.91 28.77 30.31
C MET A 706 18.28 29.16 29.74
N ALA A 707 19.32 28.67 30.41
CA ALA A 707 20.72 28.96 30.11
C ALA A 707 21.64 27.76 30.38
N LEU A 708 22.65 27.57 29.52
CA LEU A 708 23.77 26.66 29.73
C LEU A 708 25.02 27.46 30.10
N TYR A 709 25.66 27.08 31.20
CA TYR A 709 26.84 27.74 31.72
C TYR A 709 28.05 26.80 31.71
N ASP A 710 29.20 27.35 31.39
CA ASP A 710 30.51 26.75 31.58
C ASP A 710 31.25 27.51 32.69
N VAL A 711 31.73 26.78 33.70
CA VAL A 711 32.44 27.35 34.84
C VAL A 711 33.83 26.75 34.91
N CYS A 712 34.84 27.61 34.82
CA CYS A 712 36.25 27.27 34.97
C CYS A 712 36.87 28.17 36.05
N GLY A 713 37.11 27.61 37.24
CA GLY A 713 37.47 28.39 38.43
C GLY A 713 36.35 29.37 38.84
N GLU A 714 36.69 30.66 39.00
CA GLU A 714 35.72 31.72 39.31
C GLU A 714 35.08 32.35 38.05
N LYS A 715 35.45 31.89 36.84
CA LYS A 715 34.92 32.42 35.59
C LYS A 715 33.70 31.63 35.15
N ILE A 716 32.61 32.34 34.90
CA ILE A 716 31.35 31.79 34.39
C ILE A 716 31.10 32.34 32.99
N GLU A 717 31.08 31.45 32.00
CA GLU A 717 30.70 31.74 30.61
C GLU A 717 29.33 31.14 30.29
N LEU A 718 28.52 31.84 29.51
CA LEU A 718 27.25 31.34 28.99
C LEU A 718 27.43 30.78 27.59
N LEU A 719 27.05 29.52 27.42
CA LEU A 719 27.21 28.81 26.17
C LEU A 719 26.00 28.93 25.25
N SER A 720 24.79 28.89 25.82
CA SER A 720 23.55 28.90 25.04
C SER A 720 22.36 29.27 25.93
N VAL A 721 21.32 29.83 25.32
CA VAL A 721 20.07 30.21 25.98
C VAL A 721 18.88 29.98 25.06
N ASN A 722 17.67 29.90 25.64
CA ASN A 722 16.43 29.89 24.87
C ASN A 722 15.80 31.29 24.72
N GLU A 723 14.77 31.42 23.89
CA GLU A 723 14.00 32.67 23.71
C GLU A 723 13.34 33.18 25.00
N GLY A 724 12.92 32.27 25.88
CA GLY A 724 12.44 32.62 27.22
C GLY A 724 13.46 33.42 28.04
N TYR A 725 14.76 33.10 27.92
CA TYR A 725 15.83 33.79 28.64
C TYR A 725 15.99 35.23 28.15
N TYR A 726 15.92 35.46 26.84
CA TYR A 726 15.93 36.82 26.26
C TYR A 726 14.75 37.65 26.78
N ARG A 727 13.54 37.06 26.83
CA ARG A 727 12.35 37.74 27.37
C ARG A 727 12.47 38.08 28.85
N VAL A 728 12.98 37.16 29.67
CA VAL A 728 13.14 37.36 31.12
C VAL A 728 14.24 38.38 31.41
N THR A 729 15.36 38.33 30.70
CA THR A 729 16.52 39.17 30.95
C THR A 729 16.48 40.54 30.25
N GLY A 730 15.63 40.69 29.23
CA GLY A 730 15.55 41.88 28.38
C GLY A 730 16.75 42.08 27.47
N CYS A 731 17.55 41.02 27.23
CA CYS A 731 18.72 41.05 26.35
C CYS A 731 18.36 40.55 24.95
N ASN A 732 19.00 41.10 23.91
CA ASN A 732 18.92 40.53 22.56
C ASN A 732 20.12 39.58 22.30
N PRO A 733 20.07 38.73 21.26
CA PRO A 733 21.14 37.77 20.97
C PRO A 733 22.52 38.40 20.73
N ILE A 734 22.58 39.61 20.17
CA ILE A 734 23.84 40.31 19.85
C ILE A 734 24.50 40.83 21.14
N ASP A 735 23.74 41.48 22.02
CA ASP A 735 24.24 42.01 23.30
C ASP A 735 24.68 40.89 24.26
N LEU A 736 24.01 39.73 24.18
CA LEU A 736 24.34 38.57 25.00
C LEU A 736 25.64 37.91 24.52
N GLU A 737 25.88 37.85 23.21
CA GLU A 737 27.10 37.31 22.61
C GLU A 737 28.35 38.12 23.01
N GLU A 738 28.26 39.45 23.03
CA GLU A 738 29.37 40.32 23.49
C GLU A 738 29.69 40.16 24.98
N ARG A 739 28.69 39.78 25.79
CA ARG A 739 28.77 39.77 27.26
C ARG A 739 28.74 38.37 27.89
N ARG A 740 28.71 37.31 27.07
CA ARG A 740 28.60 35.91 27.55
C ARG A 740 29.72 35.49 28.50
N LYS A 741 30.89 36.13 28.38
CA LYS A 741 32.09 35.92 29.22
C LYS A 741 32.14 36.82 30.47
N PHE A 742 31.20 37.75 30.61
CA PHE A 742 31.19 38.79 31.66
C PHE A 742 29.84 38.87 32.39
N ILE A 743 29.14 37.73 32.53
CA ILE A 743 27.79 37.72 33.13
C ILE A 743 27.79 38.11 34.60
N MET A 744 28.87 37.81 35.33
CA MET A 744 29.03 38.24 36.72
C MET A 744 28.99 39.77 36.87
N ALA A 745 29.42 40.54 35.87
CA ALA A 745 29.36 42.00 35.88
C ALA A 745 27.91 42.54 35.80
N GLN A 746 26.95 41.69 35.45
CA GLN A 746 25.52 42.05 35.43
C GLN A 746 24.83 41.70 36.75
N ILE A 747 25.48 40.98 37.65
CA ILE A 747 24.95 40.63 38.96
C ILE A 747 25.36 41.70 39.97
N HIS A 748 24.43 42.10 40.84
CA HIS A 748 24.69 43.10 41.89
C HIS A 748 25.86 42.66 42.78
N GLU A 749 26.74 43.60 43.16
CA GLU A 749 28.00 43.31 43.86
C GLU A 749 27.80 42.42 45.11
N ASP A 750 26.84 42.76 45.96
CA ASP A 750 26.46 41.96 47.13
C ASP A 750 26.04 40.51 46.84
N ASP A 751 25.53 40.22 45.64
CA ASP A 751 24.97 38.93 45.28
C ASP A 751 25.96 38.07 44.45
N GLN A 752 27.11 38.60 44.05
CA GLN A 752 28.10 37.87 43.24
C GLN A 752 28.68 36.66 43.97
N GLY A 753 29.02 36.80 45.26
CA GLY A 753 29.49 35.69 46.09
C GLY A 753 28.43 34.60 46.25
N LYS A 754 27.16 35.02 46.39
CA LYS A 754 26.02 34.10 46.48
C LYS A 754 25.84 33.29 45.20
N VAL A 755 26.08 33.87 44.03
CA VAL A 755 26.00 33.14 42.75
C VAL A 755 27.07 32.07 42.65
N LEU A 756 28.32 32.37 43.01
CA LEU A 756 29.39 31.36 43.04
C LEU A 756 29.04 30.20 43.98
N GLU A 757 28.51 30.50 45.17
CA GLU A 757 28.03 29.48 46.11
C GLU A 757 26.90 28.62 45.52
N LEU A 758 26.00 29.18 44.70
CA LEU A 758 24.94 28.41 44.05
C LEU A 758 25.51 27.37 43.07
N PHE A 759 26.51 27.74 42.26
CA PHE A 759 27.18 26.81 41.33
C PHE A 759 27.98 25.72 42.08
N GLU A 760 28.68 26.08 43.15
CA GLU A 760 29.38 25.11 43.99
C GLU A 760 28.42 24.17 44.75
N ALA A 761 27.30 24.70 45.24
CA ALA A 761 26.25 23.90 45.88
C ALA A 761 25.61 22.93 44.89
N ALA A 762 25.40 23.35 43.63
CA ALA A 762 24.89 22.47 42.58
C ALA A 762 25.88 21.33 42.23
N CYS A 763 27.19 21.57 42.31
CA CYS A 763 28.19 20.48 42.21
C CYS A 763 28.09 19.48 43.35
N ARG A 764 27.86 19.97 44.58
CA ARG A 764 27.74 19.11 45.78
C ARG A 764 26.44 18.32 45.82
N ASN A 765 25.38 18.79 45.13
CA ASN A 765 24.08 18.13 45.05
C ASN A 765 23.56 18.05 43.60
N PRO A 766 24.17 17.21 42.74
CA PRO A 766 23.82 17.15 41.31
C PRO A 766 22.35 16.82 41.03
N LEU A 767 21.74 15.97 41.87
CA LEU A 767 20.34 15.51 41.70
C LEU A 767 19.29 16.56 42.10
N LYS A 768 19.57 17.41 43.10
CA LYS A 768 18.62 18.43 43.58
C LYS A 768 18.87 19.81 42.97
N GLY A 769 20.09 20.04 42.48
CA GLY A 769 20.55 21.36 42.08
C GLY A 769 20.65 22.32 43.27
N SER A 770 20.75 23.60 42.95
CA SER A 770 20.76 24.70 43.89
C SER A 770 19.81 25.79 43.39
N GLU A 771 19.17 26.53 44.29
CA GLU A 771 18.28 27.63 43.93
C GLU A 771 18.55 28.85 44.80
N GLY A 772 18.55 30.02 44.18
CA GLY A 772 18.69 31.27 44.90
C GLY A 772 18.13 32.45 44.13
N ILE A 773 17.56 33.39 44.88
CA ILE A 773 17.12 34.67 44.35
C ILE A 773 18.29 35.65 44.40
N ILE A 774 18.57 36.31 43.27
CA ILE A 774 19.67 37.25 43.08
C ILE A 774 19.21 38.50 42.34
N ARG A 775 19.92 39.61 42.53
CA ARG A 775 19.72 40.87 41.81
C ARG A 775 20.62 40.92 40.59
N ARG A 776 20.02 41.29 39.45
CA ARG A 776 20.70 41.44 38.17
C ARG A 776 20.33 42.77 37.52
N TYR A 777 21.28 43.44 36.89
CA TYR A 777 21.06 44.62 36.07
C TYR A 777 20.60 44.23 34.66
N ARG A 778 19.53 44.87 34.19
CA ARG A 778 19.12 44.85 32.78
C ARG A 778 20.07 45.71 31.95
N LEU A 779 20.04 45.55 30.62
CA LEU A 779 20.83 46.40 29.71
C LEU A 779 20.45 47.88 29.80
N SER A 780 19.22 48.19 30.21
CA SER A 780 18.75 49.56 30.49
C SER A 780 19.32 50.16 31.78
N GLY A 781 20.06 49.39 32.59
CA GLY A 781 20.54 49.77 33.91
C GLY A 781 19.54 49.56 35.05
N GLU A 782 18.31 49.10 34.77
CA GLU A 782 17.31 48.79 35.79
C GLU A 782 17.69 47.51 36.55
N LEU A 783 17.58 47.54 37.88
CA LEU A 783 17.77 46.39 38.74
C LEU A 783 16.51 45.50 38.78
N MET A 784 16.69 44.21 38.51
CA MET A 784 15.64 43.19 38.56
C MET A 784 16.03 42.04 39.51
N TRP A 785 15.02 41.39 40.07
CA TRP A 785 15.20 40.18 40.87
C TRP A 785 14.89 38.95 40.02
N ILE A 786 15.84 38.03 39.98
CA ILE A 786 15.66 36.75 39.29
C ILE A 786 15.78 35.60 40.29
N SER A 787 14.93 34.59 40.14
CA SER A 787 15.19 33.29 40.75
C SER A 787 16.07 32.51 39.79
N LEU A 788 17.23 32.08 40.26
CA LEU A 788 18.20 31.30 39.52
C LEU A 788 18.28 29.90 40.13
N ARG A 789 17.93 28.89 39.34
CA ARG A 789 18.03 27.49 39.73
C ARG A 789 19.04 26.76 38.86
N ILE A 790 20.05 26.14 39.46
CA ILE A 790 21.24 25.62 38.80
C ILE A 790 21.37 24.12 39.06
N PHE A 791 21.67 23.37 38.01
CA PHE A 791 21.90 21.93 38.04
C PHE A 791 23.24 21.61 37.39
N PHE A 792 24.05 20.77 38.05
CA PHE A 792 25.33 20.31 37.51
C PHE A 792 25.10 19.22 36.47
N LEU A 793 25.74 19.34 35.30
CA LEU A 793 25.62 18.37 34.22
C LEU A 793 26.84 17.44 34.15
N LYS A 794 28.03 18.01 33.94
CA LYS A 794 29.28 17.23 33.78
C LYS A 794 30.53 18.10 33.92
N GLU A 795 31.68 17.49 34.17
CA GLU A 795 33.00 18.13 34.25
C GLU A 795 33.98 17.48 33.25
N ARG A 796 34.77 18.29 32.54
CA ARG A 796 35.86 17.85 31.65
C ARG A 796 36.99 18.88 31.68
N ASP A 797 38.23 18.45 31.91
CA ASP A 797 39.43 19.28 31.79
C ASP A 797 39.35 20.65 32.50
N ASP A 798 38.88 20.67 33.76
CA ASP A 798 38.68 21.88 34.59
C ASP A 798 37.53 22.82 34.15
N HIS A 799 36.70 22.35 33.19
CA HIS A 799 35.46 23.00 32.76
C HIS A 799 34.24 22.23 33.29
N ARG A 800 33.38 22.93 34.04
CA ARG A 800 32.16 22.38 34.64
C ARG A 800 30.93 22.96 33.94
N LEU A 801 30.12 22.08 33.36
CA LEU A 801 28.91 22.44 32.64
C LEU A 801 27.68 22.37 33.54
N PHE A 802 26.85 23.41 33.47
CA PHE A 802 25.64 23.55 34.27
C PHE A 802 24.45 23.96 33.41
N TYR A 803 23.28 23.50 33.83
CA TYR A 803 21.98 23.93 33.34
C TYR A 803 21.36 24.90 34.35
N GLY A 804 20.86 26.04 33.90
CA GLY A 804 20.21 27.03 34.75
C GLY A 804 18.84 27.48 34.22
N SER A 805 17.85 27.51 35.10
CA SER A 805 16.54 28.13 34.88
C SER A 805 16.46 29.49 35.54
N VAL A 806 15.88 30.47 34.84
CA VAL A 806 15.77 31.87 35.24
C VAL A 806 14.33 32.34 35.11
N SER A 807 13.79 32.91 36.19
CA SER A 807 12.46 33.51 36.21
C SER A 807 12.50 34.92 36.80
N ASP A 808 11.76 35.86 36.21
CA ASP A 808 11.61 37.22 36.75
C ASP A 808 10.65 37.19 37.94
N VAL A 809 11.21 37.32 39.15
CA VAL A 809 10.43 37.39 40.39
C VAL A 809 10.30 38.83 40.89
N THR A 810 10.64 39.83 40.07
CA THR A 810 10.65 41.24 40.47
C THR A 810 9.27 41.72 40.92
N LYS A 811 8.17 41.30 40.27
CA LYS A 811 6.81 41.66 40.72
C LYS A 811 6.46 41.04 42.07
N VAL A 812 6.79 39.76 42.26
CA VAL A 812 6.55 39.03 43.51
C VAL A 812 7.41 39.57 44.64
N LYS A 813 8.70 39.83 44.40
CA LYS A 813 9.61 40.42 45.39
C LYS A 813 9.29 41.88 45.70
N ARG A 814 8.92 42.71 44.70
CA ARG A 814 8.41 44.06 44.96
C ARG A 814 7.07 44.02 45.69
N GLN A 815 6.24 42.99 45.49
CA GLN A 815 5.01 42.76 46.26
C GLN A 815 5.30 42.29 47.69
N GLU A 816 6.24 41.39 47.92
CA GLU A 816 6.68 40.97 49.27
C GLU A 816 7.38 42.10 50.01
N GLU A 817 8.23 42.89 49.34
CA GLU A 817 8.84 44.08 49.90
C GLU A 817 7.78 45.16 50.15
N ARG A 818 6.76 45.29 49.28
CA ARG A 818 5.58 46.13 49.54
C ARG A 818 4.71 45.57 50.65
N LEU A 819 4.58 44.26 50.82
CA LEU A 819 3.78 43.65 51.87
C LEU A 819 4.50 43.73 53.21
N ALA A 820 5.82 43.52 53.22
CA ALA A 820 6.67 43.64 54.40
C ALA A 820 6.89 45.11 54.78
N SER A 821 7.03 46.02 53.79
CA SER A 821 7.01 47.45 54.06
C SER A 821 5.61 47.93 54.42
N SER A 822 4.53 47.49 53.78
CA SER A 822 3.15 47.77 54.20
C SER A 822 2.78 47.13 55.53
N GLN A 823 3.41 46.03 55.97
CA GLN A 823 3.21 45.42 57.30
C GLN A 823 4.02 46.15 58.37
N ARG A 824 5.25 46.61 58.06
CA ARG A 824 6.01 47.53 58.95
C ARG A 824 5.37 48.91 59.01
N ILE A 825 4.89 49.42 57.89
CA ILE A 825 4.15 50.69 57.76
C ILE A 825 2.76 50.52 58.39
N LEU A 826 2.05 49.40 58.29
CA LEU A 826 0.79 49.16 59.04
C LEU A 826 1.03 49.08 60.55
N ALA A 827 2.19 48.59 60.99
CA ALA A 827 2.56 48.55 62.41
C ALA A 827 2.91 49.96 62.95
N ASP A 828 3.50 50.83 62.13
CA ASP A 828 3.83 52.22 62.50
C ASP A 828 2.68 53.23 62.25
N VAL A 829 1.77 52.96 61.30
CA VAL A 829 0.69 53.88 60.85
C VAL A 829 -0.64 53.65 61.58
N LEU A 830 -0.73 52.68 62.48
CA LEU A 830 -1.88 52.55 63.40
C LEU A 830 -1.97 53.69 64.45
N ASN A 831 -1.16 54.74 64.36
CA ASN A 831 -1.50 56.05 64.91
C ASN A 831 -2.01 56.99 63.80
N ILE A 832 -3.31 56.82 63.55
CA ILE A 832 -4.30 57.67 62.87
C ILE A 832 -3.77 59.02 62.35
N ASN A 833 -3.85 59.24 61.02
CA ASN A 833 -4.66 60.29 60.37
C ASN A 833 -4.29 60.50 58.89
N GLY A 834 -5.31 60.57 58.04
CA GLY A 834 -5.38 61.54 56.93
C GLY A 834 -5.07 61.08 55.50
N ASP A 835 -6.11 60.54 54.85
CA ASP A 835 -6.63 60.92 53.51
C ASP A 835 -5.76 60.87 52.22
N GLU A 836 -6.09 59.96 51.29
CA GLU A 836 -6.92 60.24 50.09
C GLU A 836 -6.82 59.07 49.05
N GLY A 837 -7.97 58.52 48.66
CA GLY A 837 -8.17 58.01 47.28
C GLY A 837 -8.19 56.49 47.00
N ALA A 838 -9.08 55.72 47.64
CA ALA A 838 -9.63 54.49 47.04
C ALA A 838 -11.03 54.22 47.60
N PHE A 839 -11.99 53.93 46.71
CA PHE A 839 -13.39 53.66 47.01
C PHE A 839 -13.58 52.68 48.19
N GLU A 840 -14.15 53.16 49.28
CA GLU A 840 -14.82 52.33 50.29
C GLU A 840 -16.22 51.92 49.77
N PRO A 841 -16.65 50.66 49.96
CA PRO A 841 -18.02 50.27 49.66
C PRO A 841 -19.00 50.92 50.65
N GLN A 842 -19.57 52.09 50.29
CA GLN A 842 -20.77 52.58 50.94
C GLN A 842 -21.96 51.71 50.49
N MET A 843 -22.19 50.58 51.18
CA MET A 843 -23.48 49.87 51.38
C MET A 843 -23.28 48.43 51.93
N LEU A 844 -22.33 48.19 52.84
CA LEU A 844 -22.20 46.90 53.54
C LEU A 844 -22.15 47.15 55.05
N LYS A 845 -23.28 46.93 55.72
CA LYS A 845 -23.43 47.23 57.16
C LYS A 845 -22.93 46.11 58.06
N THR A 846 -22.33 45.04 57.53
CA THR A 846 -21.80 43.98 58.39
C THR A 846 -20.60 43.27 57.76
N ALA A 847 -19.52 43.11 58.54
CA ALA A 847 -18.27 42.45 58.13
C ALA A 847 -18.47 41.01 57.60
N GLY A 848 -19.55 40.34 57.98
CA GLY A 848 -19.90 39.01 57.45
C GLY A 848 -20.31 39.01 55.98
N GLU A 849 -20.86 40.11 55.46
CA GLU A 849 -21.32 40.21 54.07
C GLU A 849 -20.16 40.39 53.09
N SER A 850 -19.12 41.14 53.47
CA SER A 850 -17.88 41.27 52.67
C SER A 850 -17.08 39.96 52.61
N ILE A 851 -17.03 39.21 53.70
CA ILE A 851 -16.30 37.92 53.77
C ILE A 851 -16.99 36.86 52.91
N GLN A 852 -18.32 36.80 52.91
CA GLN A 852 -19.07 35.84 52.08
C GLN A 852 -18.94 36.15 50.58
N LEU A 853 -18.93 37.43 50.19
CA LEU A 853 -18.72 37.87 48.80
C LEU A 853 -17.30 37.58 48.32
N GLN A 854 -16.28 37.77 49.16
CA GLN A 854 -14.90 37.39 48.84
C GLN A 854 -14.71 35.87 48.76
N ASN A 855 -15.45 35.10 49.55
CA ASN A 855 -15.43 33.64 49.45
C ASN A 855 -16.14 33.13 48.19
N ASP A 856 -17.29 33.70 47.81
CA ASP A 856 -17.99 33.36 46.56
C ASP A 856 -17.14 33.79 45.33
N GLU A 857 -16.35 34.87 45.42
CA GLU A 857 -15.35 35.28 44.40
C GLU A 857 -14.19 34.26 44.30
N LEU A 858 -13.66 33.81 45.44
CA LEU A 858 -12.61 32.78 45.50
C LEU A 858 -13.11 31.44 44.96
N GLU A 859 -14.32 31.02 45.27
CA GLU A 859 -14.90 29.75 44.81
C GLU A 859 -15.11 29.73 43.28
N PHE A 860 -15.35 30.89 42.67
CA PHE A 860 -15.42 31.02 41.21
C PHE A 860 -14.02 31.10 40.55
N LEU A 861 -13.05 31.76 41.20
CA LEU A 861 -11.67 31.87 40.72
C LEU A 861 -10.88 30.55 40.83
N ASP A 862 -11.18 29.70 41.82
CA ASP A 862 -10.55 28.40 42.04
C ASP A 862 -10.90 27.37 40.94
N SER A 863 -11.95 27.65 40.14
CA SER A 863 -12.31 26.85 38.96
C SER A 863 -11.41 27.08 37.73
N GLY A 864 -10.43 27.99 37.84
CA GLY A 864 -9.42 28.23 36.80
C GLY A 864 -9.91 29.04 35.59
N VAL A 865 -11.06 29.74 35.68
CA VAL A 865 -11.62 30.53 34.57
C VAL A 865 -11.17 32.00 34.66
N PRO A 866 -10.34 32.52 33.73
CA PRO A 866 -9.78 33.87 33.82
C PRO A 866 -10.79 34.93 33.34
N GLY A 867 -11.61 35.49 34.23
CA GLY A 867 -12.65 36.49 33.86
C GLY A 867 -12.94 37.56 34.90
N GLY A 868 -13.71 38.58 34.51
CA GLY A 868 -14.17 39.67 35.38
C GLY A 868 -15.47 39.32 36.10
N PHE A 869 -15.44 39.30 37.43
CA PHE A 869 -16.61 39.00 38.26
C PHE A 869 -17.47 40.24 38.55
N HIS A 870 -18.78 40.05 38.67
CA HIS A 870 -19.74 41.06 39.10
C HIS A 870 -20.93 40.44 39.86
N CYS A 871 -21.61 41.29 40.63
CA CYS A 871 -22.90 41.02 41.25
C CYS A 871 -23.85 42.18 40.96
N CYS A 872 -25.02 41.89 40.39
CA CYS A 872 -26.08 42.88 40.16
C CYS A 872 -27.43 42.43 40.70
N ARG A 873 -28.35 43.38 40.90
CA ARG A 873 -29.73 43.08 41.25
C ARG A 873 -30.46 42.51 40.04
N TRP A 874 -31.30 41.50 40.25
CA TRP A 874 -32.13 40.94 39.19
C TRP A 874 -33.36 41.83 38.95
N THR A 875 -33.14 42.92 38.22
CA THR A 875 -34.10 43.93 37.79
C THR A 875 -33.83 44.28 36.33
N GLU A 876 -34.78 44.92 35.64
CA GLU A 876 -34.66 45.24 34.20
C GLU A 876 -33.44 46.11 33.86
N ASP A 877 -32.94 46.89 34.81
CA ASP A 877 -31.74 47.74 34.69
C ASP A 877 -30.43 47.03 35.09
N MET A 878 -30.53 45.88 35.76
CA MET A 878 -29.40 45.09 36.27
C MET A 878 -28.36 45.95 37.02
N GLU A 879 -28.80 46.64 38.07
CA GLU A 879 -27.97 47.51 38.92
C GLU A 879 -26.78 46.74 39.52
N LEU A 880 -25.56 47.14 39.16
CA LEU A 880 -24.28 46.59 39.61
C LEU A 880 -24.00 47.03 41.06
N LEU A 881 -23.97 46.06 41.95
CA LEU A 881 -23.68 46.26 43.38
C LEU A 881 -22.20 46.04 43.68
N TYR A 882 -21.56 45.17 42.89
CA TYR A 882 -20.15 44.88 43.01
C TYR A 882 -19.57 44.49 41.65
N VAL A 883 -18.36 44.95 41.37
CA VAL A 883 -17.54 44.54 40.22
C VAL A 883 -16.12 44.33 40.69
N SER A 884 -15.50 43.26 40.23
CA SER A 884 -14.08 43.00 40.46
C SER A 884 -13.21 43.98 39.67
N ARG A 885 -11.97 44.16 40.10
CA ARG A 885 -10.98 44.97 39.35
C ARG A 885 -10.81 44.45 37.91
N ARG A 886 -10.84 43.14 37.73
CA ARG A 886 -10.69 42.50 36.41
C ARG A 886 -11.85 42.83 35.47
N PHE A 887 -13.07 42.98 36.00
CA PHE A 887 -14.24 43.41 35.23
C PHE A 887 -14.03 44.83 34.65
N LEU A 888 -13.51 45.75 35.47
CA LEU A 888 -13.18 47.10 35.05
C LEU A 888 -12.03 47.13 34.03
N GLU A 889 -11.01 46.29 34.22
CA GLU A 889 -9.88 46.16 33.29
C GLU A 889 -10.31 45.64 31.91
N ILE A 890 -11.19 44.64 31.84
CA ILE A 890 -11.72 44.11 30.57
C ILE A 890 -12.47 45.21 29.80
N LEU A 891 -13.21 46.07 30.49
CA LEU A 891 -13.96 47.14 29.86
C LEU A 891 -13.15 48.44 29.66
N GLY A 892 -11.97 48.54 30.29
CA GLY A 892 -11.11 49.72 30.24
C GLY A 892 -11.73 50.97 30.86
N ILE A 893 -12.73 50.81 31.74
CA ILE A 893 -13.42 51.91 32.43
C ILE A 893 -13.05 51.93 33.92
N THR A 894 -13.09 53.09 34.53
CA THR A 894 -12.86 53.27 35.97
C THR A 894 -14.15 53.11 36.77
N GLY A 895 -14.03 52.85 38.06
CA GLY A 895 -15.20 52.78 38.96
C GLY A 895 -16.00 54.10 39.00
N ARG A 896 -15.34 55.26 38.90
CA ARG A 896 -16.04 56.56 38.80
C ARG A 896 -16.81 56.71 37.49
N GLU A 897 -16.21 56.36 36.36
CA GLU A 897 -16.90 56.41 35.06
C GLU A 897 -18.11 55.46 35.06
N LEU A 898 -18.00 54.27 35.66
CA LEU A 898 -19.12 53.32 35.81
C LEU A 898 -20.31 53.93 36.58
N GLU A 899 -20.05 54.69 37.64
CA GLU A 899 -21.07 55.33 38.47
C GLU A 899 -21.65 56.60 37.80
N GLU A 900 -20.79 57.50 37.32
CA GLU A 900 -21.19 58.81 36.81
C GLU A 900 -21.76 58.76 35.39
N GLU A 901 -21.20 57.91 34.50
CA GLU A 901 -21.60 57.85 33.08
C GLU A 901 -22.58 56.70 32.78
N TYR A 902 -22.45 55.58 33.48
CA TYR A 902 -23.26 54.37 33.23
C TYR A 902 -24.26 54.06 34.35
N GLN A 903 -24.35 54.91 35.38
CA GLN A 903 -25.30 54.83 36.49
C GLN A 903 -25.27 53.48 37.21
N ASN A 904 -24.13 52.78 37.22
CA ASN A 904 -23.98 51.42 37.71
C ASN A 904 -24.97 50.41 37.07
N GLN A 905 -25.49 50.65 35.88
CA GLN A 905 -26.43 49.73 35.23
C GLN A 905 -25.72 48.82 34.24
N MET A 906 -25.81 47.51 34.44
CA MET A 906 -25.16 46.55 33.55
C MET A 906 -25.74 46.62 32.13
N VAL A 907 -27.04 46.90 31.98
CA VAL A 907 -27.71 47.02 30.67
C VAL A 907 -27.16 48.17 29.84
N SER A 908 -26.72 49.25 30.48
CA SER A 908 -26.12 50.41 29.82
C SER A 908 -24.80 50.07 29.12
N LEU A 909 -24.09 49.06 29.64
CA LEU A 909 -22.85 48.54 29.07
C LEU A 909 -23.09 47.56 27.91
N ILE A 910 -24.29 47.02 27.72
CA ILE A 910 -24.59 46.07 26.63
C ILE A 910 -24.83 46.83 25.32
N HIS A 911 -24.30 46.32 24.21
CA HIS A 911 -24.52 46.88 22.89
C HIS A 911 -26.02 46.94 22.54
N PRO A 912 -26.56 48.06 22.03
CA PRO A 912 -28.00 48.23 21.80
C PRO A 912 -28.66 47.09 21.01
N GLY A 913 -28.01 46.59 19.96
CA GLY A 913 -28.53 45.48 19.14
C GLY A 913 -28.57 44.11 19.85
N ASP A 914 -27.91 43.96 21.00
CA ASP A 914 -27.88 42.71 21.76
C ASP A 914 -28.76 42.76 23.03
N ARG A 915 -29.22 43.95 23.45
CA ARG A 915 -29.92 44.19 24.73
C ARG A 915 -31.20 43.38 24.90
N ASP A 916 -32.12 43.47 23.95
CA ASP A 916 -33.43 42.80 24.05
C ASP A 916 -33.28 41.29 24.18
N ARG A 917 -32.33 40.71 23.44
CA ARG A 917 -32.00 39.29 23.49
C ARG A 917 -31.44 38.88 24.84
N VAL A 918 -30.51 39.67 25.40
CA VAL A 918 -29.89 39.37 26.70
C VAL A 918 -30.90 39.54 27.83
N LEU A 919 -31.68 40.61 27.82
CA LEU A 919 -32.73 40.86 28.82
C LEU A 919 -33.79 39.76 28.79
N SER A 920 -34.28 39.38 27.61
CA SER A 920 -35.26 38.29 27.47
C SER A 920 -34.73 36.97 28.02
N ALA A 921 -33.43 36.69 27.84
CA ALA A 921 -32.82 35.48 28.35
C ALA A 921 -32.61 35.51 29.89
N VAL A 922 -32.16 36.64 30.44
CA VAL A 922 -31.86 36.76 31.88
C VAL A 922 -33.12 36.93 32.73
N MET A 923 -34.17 37.59 32.20
CA MET A 923 -35.43 37.82 32.90
C MET A 923 -36.42 36.64 32.81
N ALA A 924 -36.09 35.59 32.05
CA ALA A 924 -36.91 34.39 31.97
C ALA A 924 -36.94 33.64 33.32
N GLU A 925 -38.12 33.52 33.94
CA GLU A 925 -38.28 32.97 35.29
C GLU A 925 -37.79 31.52 35.47
N LYS A 926 -37.75 30.73 34.38
CA LYS A 926 -37.45 29.29 34.40
C LYS A 926 -35.96 28.94 34.49
N GLN A 927 -35.04 29.88 34.27
CA GLN A 927 -33.60 29.62 34.31
C GLN A 927 -32.96 30.14 35.60
N THR A 928 -31.99 29.39 36.11
CA THR A 928 -31.17 29.76 37.29
C THR A 928 -29.70 29.93 36.94
N VAL A 929 -29.28 29.47 35.75
CA VAL A 929 -27.93 29.59 35.19
C VAL A 929 -28.05 30.09 33.75
N TYR A 930 -27.22 31.05 33.38
CA TYR A 930 -27.22 31.74 32.10
C TYR A 930 -25.83 31.65 31.47
N SER A 931 -25.78 31.39 30.17
CA SER A 931 -24.56 31.44 29.37
C SER A 931 -24.88 32.11 28.04
N LEU A 932 -24.33 33.31 27.81
CA LEU A 932 -24.67 34.18 26.69
C LEU A 932 -23.42 34.77 26.06
N GLU A 933 -23.45 35.06 24.76
CA GLU A 933 -22.38 35.79 24.06
C GLU A 933 -22.97 37.08 23.47
N PHE A 934 -22.45 38.23 23.88
CA PHE A 934 -22.93 39.54 23.46
C PHE A 934 -21.84 40.60 23.56
N ARG A 935 -22.05 41.75 22.93
CA ARG A 935 -21.08 42.84 22.96
C ARG A 935 -21.30 43.74 24.17
N MET A 936 -20.21 44.05 24.86
CA MET A 936 -20.16 45.06 25.92
C MET A 936 -19.32 46.25 25.51
N ARG A 937 -19.72 47.43 25.97
CA ARG A 937 -19.10 48.70 25.67
C ARG A 937 -17.85 48.87 26.51
N THR A 938 -16.77 49.25 25.85
CA THR A 938 -15.50 49.63 26.45
C THR A 938 -15.23 51.10 26.21
N LYS A 939 -14.16 51.63 26.82
CA LYS A 939 -13.74 53.02 26.62
C LYS A 939 -13.41 53.36 25.16
N THR A 940 -13.03 52.37 24.35
CA THR A 940 -12.59 52.55 22.96
C THR A 940 -13.58 52.01 21.92
N GLY A 941 -14.66 51.34 22.33
CA GLY A 941 -15.61 50.74 21.40
C GLY A 941 -16.51 49.67 22.04
N TYR A 942 -16.66 48.53 21.38
CA TYR A 942 -17.37 47.37 21.89
C TYR A 942 -16.51 46.12 21.72
N VAL A 943 -16.53 45.25 22.72
CA VAL A 943 -15.84 43.95 22.71
C VAL A 943 -16.86 42.84 22.87
N TRP A 944 -16.64 41.70 22.24
CA TRP A 944 -17.43 40.50 22.46
C TRP A 944 -17.07 39.87 23.79
N ILE A 945 -18.10 39.60 24.59
CA ILE A 945 -17.94 38.88 25.84
C ILE A 945 -18.72 37.59 25.84
N ARG A 946 -18.18 36.59 26.54
CA ARG A 946 -18.96 35.45 27.04
C ARG A 946 -19.35 35.72 28.47
N TYR A 947 -20.65 35.69 28.71
CA TYR A 947 -21.28 35.93 29.99
C TYR A 947 -21.77 34.62 30.59
N GLN A 948 -21.32 34.31 31.80
CA GLN A 948 -21.85 33.18 32.57
C GLN A 948 -22.35 33.68 33.91
N ALA A 949 -23.61 33.43 34.22
CA ALA A 949 -24.22 33.95 35.44
C ALA A 949 -25.17 32.96 36.11
N ARG A 950 -25.41 33.18 37.40
CA ARG A 950 -26.33 32.41 38.23
C ARG A 950 -27.22 33.34 39.05
N ARG A 951 -28.49 32.98 39.18
CA ARG A 951 -29.48 33.71 39.98
C ARG A 951 -29.54 33.13 41.39
N LYS A 952 -29.48 33.98 42.42
CA LYS A 952 -29.57 33.59 43.84
C LYS A 952 -30.58 34.49 44.54
N HIS A 953 -31.40 33.90 45.41
CA HIS A 953 -32.38 34.62 46.21
C HIS A 953 -31.83 34.74 47.63
N TRP A 954 -31.83 35.95 48.20
CA TRP A 954 -31.32 36.20 49.54
C TRP A 954 -32.07 37.34 50.22
N ASN A 955 -32.55 37.12 51.45
CA ASN A 955 -33.29 38.09 52.27
C ASN A 955 -34.41 38.86 51.52
N GLY A 956 -35.18 38.16 50.68
CA GLY A 956 -36.31 38.75 49.95
C GLY A 956 -35.92 39.55 48.70
N SER A 957 -34.63 39.59 48.35
CA SER A 957 -34.12 40.19 47.10
C SER A 957 -33.44 39.12 46.22
N THR A 958 -33.48 39.33 44.91
CA THR A 958 -32.89 38.41 43.93
C THR A 958 -31.70 39.07 43.27
N PHE A 959 -30.58 38.35 43.20
CA PHE A 959 -29.31 38.82 42.69
C PHE A 959 -28.80 37.89 41.59
N LEU A 960 -27.99 38.46 40.70
CA LEU A 960 -27.33 37.79 39.61
C LEU A 960 -25.81 37.90 39.82
N TYR A 961 -25.16 36.74 39.92
CA TYR A 961 -23.72 36.62 40.08
C TYR A 961 -23.15 36.08 38.80
N GLY A 962 -22.11 36.68 38.23
CA GLY A 962 -21.53 36.12 37.03
C GLY A 962 -20.16 36.64 36.65
N VAL A 963 -19.61 36.01 35.63
CA VAL A 963 -18.29 36.30 35.08
C VAL A 963 -18.44 36.71 33.62
N ILE A 964 -17.72 37.76 33.25
CA ILE A 964 -17.51 38.16 31.87
C ILE A 964 -16.12 37.73 31.42
N LEU A 965 -16.04 37.17 30.22
CA LEU A 965 -14.80 36.80 29.57
C LEU A 965 -14.70 37.56 28.26
N ASP A 966 -13.57 38.22 28.02
CA ASP A 966 -13.28 38.77 26.70
C ASP A 966 -13.07 37.61 25.73
N ILE A 967 -13.85 37.61 24.65
CA ILE A 967 -13.77 36.60 23.59
C ILE A 967 -13.53 37.26 22.22
N ASP A 968 -13.06 38.50 22.15
CA ASP A 968 -12.79 39.17 20.86
C ASP A 968 -11.76 38.38 20.03
N GLU A 969 -10.67 37.91 20.64
CA GLU A 969 -9.69 37.04 19.96
C GLU A 969 -10.32 35.72 19.53
N ILE A 970 -11.20 35.13 20.35
CA ILE A 970 -11.88 33.87 20.03
C ILE A 970 -12.90 34.07 18.89
N MET A 971 -13.60 35.20 18.85
CA MET A 971 -14.54 35.55 17.79
C MET A 971 -13.80 35.92 16.50
N ALA A 972 -12.66 36.62 16.59
CA ALA A 972 -11.76 36.89 15.48
C ALA A 972 -11.20 35.59 14.90
N LEU A 973 -10.75 34.66 15.74
CA LEU A 973 -10.30 33.32 15.33
C LEU A 973 -11.44 32.49 14.73
N ARG A 974 -12.67 32.56 15.26
CA ARG A 974 -13.84 31.88 14.66
C ARG A 974 -14.17 32.48 13.29
N GLN A 975 -14.04 33.79 13.13
CA GLN A 975 -14.23 34.47 11.87
C GLN A 975 -13.11 34.14 10.89
N GLU A 976 -11.84 34.11 11.33
CA GLU A 976 -10.69 33.65 10.55
C GLU A 976 -10.81 32.17 10.16
N ILE A 977 -11.31 31.30 11.04
CA ILE A 977 -11.60 29.90 10.70
C ILE A 977 -12.73 29.83 9.66
N LYS A 978 -13.72 30.72 9.73
CA LYS A 978 -14.78 30.83 8.72
C LYS A 978 -14.24 31.37 7.38
N GLU A 979 -13.32 32.33 7.42
CA GLU A 979 -12.59 32.89 6.27
C GLU A 979 -11.63 31.85 5.67
N CYS A 980 -10.96 31.06 6.52
CA CYS A 980 -10.10 29.94 6.16
C CYS A 980 -10.91 28.78 5.61
N ARG A 981 -12.13 28.50 6.12
CA ARG A 981 -13.07 27.56 5.49
C ARG A 981 -13.52 28.05 4.13
N LYS A 982 -13.76 29.35 3.98
CA LYS A 982 -14.08 29.96 2.68
C LYS A 982 -12.90 29.90 1.71
N ARG A 983 -11.66 30.09 2.21
CA ARG A 983 -10.41 29.88 1.45
C ARG A 983 -10.12 28.41 1.18
N LEU A 984 -10.55 27.51 2.06
CA LEU A 984 -10.46 26.05 1.88
C LEU A 984 -11.45 25.61 0.80
N GLU A 985 -12.67 26.16 0.77
CA GLU A 985 -13.63 26.01 -0.33
C GLU A 985 -13.08 26.60 -1.65
N GLU A 986 -12.30 27.69 -1.60
CA GLU A 986 -11.59 28.24 -2.77
C GLU A 986 -10.35 27.41 -3.19
N LEU A 987 -9.70 26.71 -2.27
CA LEU A 987 -8.56 25.81 -2.51
C LEU A 987 -9.01 24.39 -2.92
N GLU A 988 -10.20 23.95 -2.52
CA GLU A 988 -10.85 22.72 -2.99
C GLU A 988 -11.17 22.78 -4.49
N ARG A 989 -11.28 23.98 -5.08
CA ARG A 989 -11.29 24.19 -6.54
C ARG A 989 -9.99 23.81 -7.25
N CYS A 990 -8.91 23.54 -6.51
CA CYS A 990 -7.60 23.15 -7.04
C CYS A 990 -7.19 21.73 -6.61
N ARG A 991 -8.15 20.82 -6.39
CA ARG A 991 -7.93 19.36 -6.34
C ARG A 991 -8.04 18.74 -7.74
N PRO A 992 -7.51 17.51 -7.98
CA PRO A 992 -7.56 16.86 -9.29
C PRO A 992 -8.98 16.92 -9.85
N VAL A 993 -9.07 17.35 -11.11
CA VAL A 993 -10.26 17.91 -11.74
C VAL A 993 -11.48 17.01 -11.48
N GLU A 994 -12.38 17.39 -10.55
CA GLU A 994 -13.63 16.64 -10.22
C GLU A 994 -14.52 16.43 -11.46
N THR A 995 -14.21 17.19 -12.51
CA THR A 995 -14.84 17.18 -13.80
C THR A 995 -13.87 16.78 -14.91
N ASP A 996 -14.39 16.21 -15.98
CA ASP A 996 -13.64 16.00 -17.20
C ASP A 996 -13.23 17.36 -17.80
N LEU A 997 -11.93 17.55 -18.06
CA LEU A 997 -11.34 18.82 -18.51
C LEU A 997 -11.92 19.34 -19.83
N LEU A 998 -12.43 18.45 -20.68
CA LEU A 998 -13.00 18.84 -21.97
C LEU A 998 -14.47 19.25 -21.84
N THR A 999 -15.28 18.50 -21.08
CA THR A 999 -16.75 18.65 -21.07
C THR A 999 -17.32 19.29 -19.82
N GLY A 1000 -16.56 19.40 -18.73
CA GLY A 1000 -17.01 19.94 -17.46
C GLY A 1000 -18.07 19.10 -16.73
N LEU A 1001 -18.33 17.87 -17.19
CA LEU A 1001 -19.12 16.86 -16.46
C LEU A 1001 -18.30 16.19 -15.37
N HIS A 1002 -18.91 15.52 -14.39
CA HIS A 1002 -18.12 14.72 -13.44
C HIS A 1002 -17.24 13.71 -14.18
N ASN A 1003 -15.98 13.58 -13.75
CA ASN A 1003 -15.10 12.54 -14.25
C ASN A 1003 -15.52 11.16 -13.69
N ARG A 1004 -14.98 10.07 -14.25
CA ARG A 1004 -15.28 8.70 -13.81
C ARG A 1004 -15.05 8.48 -12.31
N GLU A 1005 -13.95 9.01 -11.79
CA GLU A 1005 -13.51 8.85 -10.40
C GLU A 1005 -14.42 9.58 -9.40
N THR A 1006 -15.16 10.60 -9.85
CA THR A 1006 -16.07 11.40 -9.01
C THR A 1006 -17.53 10.99 -9.21
N GLY A 1007 -17.95 10.79 -10.46
CA GLY A 1007 -19.34 10.52 -10.80
C GLY A 1007 -19.82 9.14 -10.36
N ILE A 1008 -19.00 8.09 -10.50
CA ILE A 1008 -19.38 6.72 -10.13
C ILE A 1008 -19.58 6.59 -8.61
N PRO A 1009 -18.67 7.05 -7.74
CA PRO A 1009 -18.88 6.99 -6.29
C PRO A 1009 -20.15 7.71 -5.84
N LEU A 1010 -20.47 8.89 -6.38
CA LEU A 1010 -21.71 9.63 -6.07
C LEU A 1010 -22.97 8.83 -6.47
N MET A 1011 -22.93 8.12 -7.60
CA MET A 1011 -24.02 7.25 -8.03
C MET A 1011 -24.15 6.02 -7.11
N LYS A 1012 -23.04 5.36 -6.76
CA LYS A 1012 -23.01 4.22 -5.81
C LYS A 1012 -23.56 4.62 -4.43
N GLU A 1013 -23.17 5.78 -3.93
CA GLU A 1013 -23.67 6.33 -2.68
C GLU A 1013 -25.19 6.60 -2.74
N TRP A 1014 -25.68 7.17 -3.84
CA TRP A 1014 -27.11 7.45 -3.99
C TRP A 1014 -27.96 6.17 -4.05
N ILE A 1015 -27.52 5.18 -4.83
CA ILE A 1015 -28.22 3.89 -5.00
C ILE A 1015 -28.22 3.10 -3.68
N SER A 1016 -27.12 3.11 -2.92
CA SER A 1016 -27.03 2.40 -1.64
C SER A 1016 -27.87 3.02 -0.52
N ARG A 1017 -28.05 4.35 -0.51
CA ARG A 1017 -28.72 5.08 0.60
C ARG A 1017 -30.26 5.10 0.55
N ARG A 1018 -30.91 4.88 -0.60
CA ARG A 1018 -32.38 5.06 -0.73
C ARG A 1018 -33.08 3.93 -1.50
N ARG A 1019 -33.72 3.01 -0.77
CA ARG A 1019 -34.39 1.79 -1.30
C ARG A 1019 -35.76 1.98 -1.98
N VAL A 1020 -36.34 3.19 -2.07
CA VAL A 1020 -37.80 3.33 -2.38
C VAL A 1020 -38.14 4.38 -3.45
N GLN A 1021 -37.18 5.11 -4.01
CA GLN A 1021 -37.47 6.14 -5.02
C GLN A 1021 -37.12 5.65 -6.44
N PRO A 1022 -38.07 5.65 -7.40
CA PRO A 1022 -37.81 5.17 -8.75
C PRO A 1022 -36.73 6.05 -9.40
N SER A 1023 -35.65 5.44 -9.84
CA SER A 1023 -34.50 6.11 -10.46
C SER A 1023 -34.09 5.31 -11.69
N ALA A 1024 -33.43 5.95 -12.64
CA ALA A 1024 -32.97 5.29 -13.87
C ALA A 1024 -31.47 5.53 -14.07
N LEU A 1025 -30.74 4.48 -14.41
CA LEU A 1025 -29.35 4.58 -14.85
C LEU A 1025 -29.34 4.46 -16.37
N ALA A 1026 -28.79 5.47 -17.05
CA ALA A 1026 -28.73 5.54 -18.51
C ALA A 1026 -27.29 5.77 -18.97
N LEU A 1027 -26.85 4.99 -19.95
CA LEU A 1027 -25.55 5.10 -20.60
C LEU A 1027 -25.74 5.56 -22.04
N PHE A 1028 -24.98 6.58 -22.44
CA PHE A 1028 -25.03 7.20 -23.76
C PHE A 1028 -23.71 7.04 -24.48
N ARG A 1029 -23.75 6.80 -25.80
CA ARG A 1029 -22.56 6.77 -26.67
C ARG A 1029 -22.76 7.64 -27.89
N PHE A 1030 -21.84 8.57 -28.11
CA PHE A 1030 -21.81 9.40 -29.31
C PHE A 1030 -21.16 8.66 -30.49
N HIS A 1031 -21.74 8.78 -31.68
CA HIS A 1031 -21.28 8.16 -32.92
C HIS A 1031 -21.03 9.22 -34.00
N GLY A 1032 -20.00 9.01 -34.82
CA GLY A 1032 -19.63 9.91 -35.93
C GLY A 1032 -18.54 10.92 -35.62
N PHE A 1033 -18.01 10.94 -34.38
CA PHE A 1033 -16.99 11.90 -33.95
C PHE A 1033 -15.56 11.60 -34.44
N PRO A 1034 -15.12 10.33 -34.56
CA PRO A 1034 -13.87 10.02 -35.24
C PRO A 1034 -13.83 10.56 -36.68
N GLU A 1035 -14.92 10.40 -37.43
CA GLU A 1035 -15.04 10.90 -38.81
C GLU A 1035 -15.06 12.44 -38.87
N VAL A 1036 -15.63 13.09 -37.84
CA VAL A 1036 -15.56 14.56 -37.68
C VAL A 1036 -14.14 15.02 -37.36
N ASN A 1037 -13.43 14.31 -36.48
CA ASN A 1037 -12.05 14.62 -36.12
C ASN A 1037 -11.10 14.45 -37.30
N GLU A 1038 -11.34 13.44 -38.14
CA GLU A 1038 -10.59 13.21 -39.37
C GLU A 1038 -10.85 14.30 -40.43
N ALA A 1039 -12.11 14.74 -40.56
CA ALA A 1039 -12.48 15.75 -41.56
C ALA A 1039 -12.14 17.21 -41.17
N LEU A 1040 -12.20 17.55 -39.88
CA LEU A 1040 -12.11 18.94 -39.38
C LEU A 1040 -10.97 19.19 -38.38
N GLY A 1041 -10.20 18.15 -38.04
CA GLY A 1041 -9.19 18.18 -37.00
C GLY A 1041 -9.78 18.05 -35.58
N GLN A 1042 -8.94 17.56 -34.67
CA GLN A 1042 -9.30 17.21 -33.29
C GLN A 1042 -9.91 18.39 -32.51
N VAL A 1043 -9.36 19.60 -32.64
CA VAL A 1043 -9.88 20.80 -31.96
C VAL A 1043 -11.33 21.13 -32.38
N SER A 1044 -11.67 20.89 -33.64
CA SER A 1044 -13.02 21.16 -34.16
C SER A 1044 -14.02 20.11 -33.69
N GLY A 1045 -13.65 18.83 -33.66
CA GLY A 1045 -14.53 17.77 -33.17
C GLY A 1045 -14.66 17.78 -31.65
N ASP A 1046 -13.62 18.16 -30.91
CA ASP A 1046 -13.69 18.44 -29.46
C ASP A 1046 -14.71 19.56 -29.17
N ARG A 1047 -14.68 20.65 -29.94
CA ARG A 1047 -15.68 21.72 -29.81
C ARG A 1047 -17.11 21.26 -30.10
N ILE A 1048 -17.29 20.40 -31.11
CA ILE A 1048 -18.62 19.84 -31.44
C ILE A 1048 -19.08 18.89 -30.32
N LEU A 1049 -18.16 18.13 -29.72
CA LEU A 1049 -18.45 17.23 -28.61
C LEU A 1049 -18.88 18.03 -27.38
N VAL A 1050 -18.14 19.09 -27.01
CA VAL A 1050 -18.50 19.98 -25.90
C VAL A 1050 -19.91 20.55 -26.08
N ASN A 1051 -20.23 21.09 -27.26
CA ASN A 1051 -21.58 21.60 -27.53
C ASN A 1051 -22.66 20.50 -27.45
N SER A 1052 -22.34 19.29 -27.88
CA SER A 1052 -23.26 18.14 -27.82
C SER A 1052 -23.49 17.69 -26.37
N VAL A 1053 -22.44 17.74 -25.54
CA VAL A 1053 -22.53 17.44 -24.11
C VAL A 1053 -23.29 18.51 -23.34
N GLU A 1054 -23.07 19.80 -23.63
CA GLU A 1054 -23.85 20.90 -23.06
C GLU A 1054 -25.34 20.75 -23.38
N LYS A 1055 -25.65 20.41 -24.63
CA LYS A 1055 -27.02 20.14 -25.06
C LYS A 1055 -27.61 18.94 -24.31
N LEU A 1056 -26.88 17.83 -24.21
CA LEU A 1056 -27.32 16.65 -23.44
C LEU A 1056 -27.59 17.01 -21.97
N LYS A 1057 -26.68 17.75 -21.33
CA LYS A 1057 -26.78 18.18 -19.94
C LYS A 1057 -28.06 18.98 -19.67
N SER A 1058 -28.49 19.82 -20.62
CA SER A 1058 -29.72 20.63 -20.49
C SER A 1058 -31.01 19.82 -20.36
N PHE A 1059 -31.01 18.54 -20.75
CA PHE A 1059 -32.17 17.65 -20.55
C PHE A 1059 -32.26 17.11 -19.13
N PHE A 1060 -31.18 17.14 -18.35
CA PHE A 1060 -31.13 16.58 -16.99
C PHE A 1060 -31.22 17.67 -15.94
N ARG A 1061 -31.74 17.33 -14.76
CA ARG A 1061 -31.88 18.29 -13.65
C ARG A 1061 -30.54 18.43 -12.93
N GLU A 1062 -30.33 19.54 -12.24
CA GLU A 1062 -29.11 19.73 -11.42
C GLU A 1062 -28.96 18.66 -10.32
N GLU A 1063 -30.06 18.06 -9.88
CA GLU A 1063 -30.05 16.95 -8.93
C GLU A 1063 -29.61 15.61 -9.56
N ASP A 1064 -29.72 15.43 -10.88
CA ASP A 1064 -29.29 14.22 -11.59
C ASP A 1064 -27.75 14.18 -11.68
N ILE A 1065 -27.16 12.99 -11.60
CA ILE A 1065 -25.69 12.85 -11.68
C ILE A 1065 -25.31 12.53 -13.13
N VAL A 1066 -24.49 13.36 -13.75
CA VAL A 1066 -24.02 13.21 -15.13
C VAL A 1066 -22.50 13.08 -15.14
N CYS A 1067 -21.99 11.98 -15.67
CA CYS A 1067 -20.58 11.59 -15.61
C CYS A 1067 -20.07 11.21 -17.01
N ARG A 1068 -18.88 11.67 -17.41
CA ARG A 1068 -18.21 11.16 -18.61
C ARG A 1068 -17.30 9.99 -18.20
N ILE A 1069 -17.52 8.81 -18.78
CA ILE A 1069 -16.81 7.59 -18.37
C ILE A 1069 -15.66 7.20 -19.31
N SER A 1070 -15.77 7.58 -20.58
CA SER A 1070 -14.78 7.34 -21.62
C SER A 1070 -14.99 8.35 -22.77
N GLY A 1071 -14.07 8.42 -23.74
CA GLY A 1071 -14.00 9.48 -24.75
C GLY A 1071 -15.34 9.91 -25.38
N TYR A 1072 -16.25 8.99 -25.68
CA TYR A 1072 -17.54 9.34 -26.29
C TYR A 1072 -18.76 8.85 -25.49
N GLU A 1073 -18.55 8.50 -24.22
CA GLU A 1073 -19.57 7.87 -23.38
C GLU A 1073 -19.92 8.68 -22.14
N ILE A 1074 -21.22 8.83 -21.90
CA ILE A 1074 -21.77 9.56 -20.77
C ILE A 1074 -22.71 8.64 -19.99
N LEU A 1075 -22.47 8.55 -18.69
CA LEU A 1075 -23.32 7.85 -17.74
C LEU A 1075 -24.17 8.87 -16.97
N VAL A 1076 -25.47 8.60 -16.85
CA VAL A 1076 -26.42 9.47 -16.16
C VAL A 1076 -27.26 8.67 -15.18
N LEU A 1077 -27.30 9.13 -13.92
CA LEU A 1077 -28.27 8.67 -12.93
C LEU A 1077 -29.38 9.71 -12.78
N CYS A 1078 -30.54 9.41 -13.36
CA CYS A 1078 -31.75 10.19 -13.20
C CYS A 1078 -32.44 9.83 -11.89
N LYS A 1079 -32.54 10.79 -10.97
CA LYS A 1079 -33.14 10.59 -9.66
C LYS A 1079 -34.65 10.84 -9.74
N ASN A 1080 -35.43 10.07 -8.99
CA ASN A 1080 -36.89 10.29 -8.83
C ASN A 1080 -37.67 10.33 -10.16
N ILE A 1081 -37.33 9.45 -11.12
CA ILE A 1081 -38.00 9.35 -12.42
C ILE A 1081 -38.69 8.00 -12.58
N GLY A 1082 -39.96 8.02 -13.03
CA GLY A 1082 -40.69 6.82 -13.40
C GLY A 1082 -40.32 6.32 -14.80
N SER A 1083 -40.52 5.03 -15.07
CA SER A 1083 -40.15 4.41 -16.35
C SER A 1083 -40.77 5.10 -17.58
N ARG A 1084 -42.05 5.51 -17.50
CA ARG A 1084 -42.75 6.19 -18.59
C ARG A 1084 -42.17 7.58 -18.90
N ASP A 1085 -41.81 8.31 -17.85
CA ASP A 1085 -41.21 9.64 -17.98
C ASP A 1085 -39.77 9.56 -18.47
N MET A 1086 -39.01 8.56 -18.03
CA MET A 1086 -37.66 8.31 -18.52
C MET A 1086 -37.66 8.00 -20.02
N ARG A 1087 -38.53 7.09 -20.47
CA ARG A 1087 -38.67 6.75 -21.89
C ARG A 1087 -38.96 7.99 -22.74
N ARG A 1088 -39.98 8.77 -22.37
CA ARG A 1088 -40.35 10.00 -23.11
C ARG A 1088 -39.21 11.02 -23.13
N LYS A 1089 -38.51 11.18 -21.99
CA LYS A 1089 -37.36 12.09 -21.86
C LYS A 1089 -36.21 11.68 -22.78
N LEU A 1090 -35.90 10.38 -22.86
CA LEU A 1090 -34.88 9.85 -23.75
C LEU A 1090 -35.30 9.98 -25.21
N GLU A 1091 -36.51 9.60 -25.60
CA GLU A 1091 -37.00 9.74 -26.99
C GLU A 1091 -36.91 11.18 -27.50
N GLN A 1092 -37.26 12.16 -26.65
CA GLN A 1092 -37.15 13.58 -26.98
C GLN A 1092 -35.68 14.02 -27.11
N LEU A 1093 -34.81 13.62 -26.18
CA LEU A 1093 -33.37 13.88 -26.25
C LEU A 1093 -32.77 13.32 -27.54
N MET A 1094 -33.11 12.08 -27.88
CA MET A 1094 -32.61 11.40 -29.08
C MET A 1094 -33.05 12.07 -30.37
N ALA A 1095 -34.26 12.63 -30.40
CA ALA A 1095 -34.76 13.41 -31.54
C ALA A 1095 -34.00 14.75 -31.67
N ASP A 1096 -33.80 15.45 -30.55
CA ASP A 1096 -33.16 16.77 -30.53
C ASP A 1096 -31.65 16.70 -30.76
N MET A 1097 -30.99 15.59 -30.42
CA MET A 1097 -29.55 15.38 -30.58
C MET A 1097 -29.14 14.99 -32.01
N LYS A 1098 -30.08 14.82 -32.94
CA LYS A 1098 -29.77 14.61 -34.37
C LYS A 1098 -29.28 15.92 -34.98
N MET A 1099 -27.99 15.97 -35.33
CA MET A 1099 -27.39 17.09 -36.05
C MET A 1099 -26.96 16.65 -37.45
N GLU A 1100 -27.18 17.50 -38.45
CA GLU A 1100 -26.70 17.29 -39.80
C GLU A 1100 -25.60 18.32 -40.11
N LEU A 1101 -24.36 17.85 -40.18
CA LEU A 1101 -23.20 18.67 -40.55
C LEU A 1101 -23.00 18.54 -42.06
N SER A 1102 -23.19 19.64 -42.78
CA SER A 1102 -22.83 19.72 -44.19
C SER A 1102 -21.41 20.26 -44.30
N LEU A 1103 -20.48 19.39 -44.68
CA LEU A 1103 -19.11 19.76 -45.01
C LEU A 1103 -18.94 19.71 -46.54
N GLU A 1104 -18.04 20.52 -47.08
CA GLU A 1104 -17.81 20.62 -48.54
C GLU A 1104 -17.44 19.26 -49.19
N SER A 1105 -16.99 18.28 -48.40
CA SER A 1105 -16.58 16.95 -48.85
C SER A 1105 -17.44 15.77 -48.35
N ALA A 1106 -18.36 15.95 -47.38
CA ALA A 1106 -19.25 14.87 -46.91
C ALA A 1106 -20.42 15.40 -46.05
N LYS A 1107 -21.56 14.70 -46.05
CA LYS A 1107 -22.62 14.89 -45.04
C LYS A 1107 -22.37 13.93 -43.88
N ILE A 1108 -21.86 14.45 -42.77
CA ILE A 1108 -21.71 13.68 -41.53
C ILE A 1108 -22.91 13.97 -40.63
N ARG A 1109 -23.53 12.91 -40.11
CA ARG A 1109 -24.65 13.01 -39.17
C ARG A 1109 -24.25 12.42 -37.82
N PRO A 1110 -23.68 13.24 -36.91
CA PRO A 1110 -23.47 12.82 -35.54
C PRO A 1110 -24.79 12.40 -34.90
N SER A 1111 -24.74 11.33 -34.13
CA SER A 1111 -25.90 10.78 -33.43
C SER A 1111 -25.46 10.25 -32.07
N ILE A 1112 -26.42 10.05 -31.18
CA ILE A 1112 -26.19 9.46 -29.87
C ILE A 1112 -27.06 8.21 -29.74
N ASN A 1113 -26.55 7.17 -29.11
CA ASN A 1113 -27.33 5.99 -28.70
C ASN A 1113 -27.46 5.96 -27.18
N ALA A 1114 -28.51 5.33 -26.67
CA ALA A 1114 -28.76 5.23 -25.24
C ALA A 1114 -29.21 3.81 -24.82
N GLY A 1115 -28.64 3.30 -23.75
CA GLY A 1115 -29.13 2.12 -23.04
C GLY A 1115 -29.49 2.50 -21.61
N TYR A 1116 -30.66 2.09 -21.10
CA TYR A 1116 -31.05 2.42 -19.73
C TYR A 1116 -31.73 1.28 -18.97
N VAL A 1117 -31.64 1.34 -17.65
CA VAL A 1117 -32.29 0.42 -16.71
C VAL A 1117 -32.98 1.18 -15.59
N MET A 1118 -34.08 0.64 -15.08
CA MET A 1118 -34.77 1.19 -13.91
C MET A 1118 -34.23 0.54 -12.64
N ALA A 1119 -33.82 1.35 -11.66
CA ALA A 1119 -33.34 0.89 -10.36
C ALA A 1119 -34.46 0.32 -9.45
N ALA A 1120 -35.69 0.17 -9.97
CA ALA A 1120 -36.82 -0.45 -9.28
C ALA A 1120 -36.99 -1.96 -9.60
N ASP A 1121 -36.26 -2.50 -10.59
CA ASP A 1121 -36.47 -3.85 -11.13
C ASP A 1121 -35.69 -4.96 -10.36
N GLY A 1122 -35.50 -4.80 -9.05
CA GLY A 1122 -35.01 -5.87 -8.16
C GLY A 1122 -33.49 -5.98 -7.96
N SER A 1123 -32.67 -5.14 -8.60
CA SER A 1123 -31.22 -5.08 -8.38
C SER A 1123 -30.82 -3.89 -7.50
N THR A 1124 -30.19 -4.18 -6.36
CA THR A 1124 -29.75 -3.18 -5.37
C THR A 1124 -28.31 -2.70 -5.54
N ASP A 1125 -27.59 -3.23 -6.53
CA ASP A 1125 -26.18 -2.95 -6.75
C ASP A 1125 -25.96 -2.13 -8.02
N PHE A 1126 -25.08 -1.12 -7.94
CA PHE A 1126 -24.72 -0.26 -9.06
C PHE A 1126 -24.04 -1.06 -10.16
N ASP A 1127 -23.15 -2.00 -9.82
CA ASP A 1127 -22.36 -2.72 -10.83
C ASP A 1127 -23.26 -3.63 -11.69
N ASP A 1128 -24.32 -4.20 -11.11
CA ASP A 1128 -25.37 -4.93 -11.86
C ASP A 1128 -26.23 -3.99 -12.73
N LEU A 1129 -26.65 -2.84 -12.20
CA LEU A 1129 -27.39 -1.83 -12.98
C LEU A 1129 -26.56 -1.29 -14.15
N TYR A 1130 -25.26 -1.08 -13.95
CA TYR A 1130 -24.33 -0.63 -14.98
C TYR A 1130 -24.21 -1.66 -16.10
N LYS A 1131 -23.95 -2.94 -15.78
CA LYS A 1131 -23.89 -4.04 -16.76
C LYS A 1131 -25.18 -4.17 -17.56
N LYS A 1132 -26.34 -3.98 -16.93
CA LYS A 1132 -27.65 -3.99 -17.59
C LYS A 1132 -27.83 -2.82 -18.56
N ALA A 1133 -27.43 -1.61 -18.16
CA ALA A 1133 -27.48 -0.44 -19.03
C ALA A 1133 -26.50 -0.57 -20.22
N GLU A 1134 -25.31 -1.11 -19.98
CA GLU A 1134 -24.28 -1.38 -20.98
C GLU A 1134 -24.78 -2.38 -22.04
N LYS A 1135 -25.33 -3.52 -21.61
CA LYS A 1135 -25.93 -4.50 -22.54
C LYS A 1135 -27.06 -3.90 -23.38
N ALA A 1136 -27.90 -3.06 -22.80
CA ALA A 1136 -28.95 -2.35 -23.53
C ALA A 1136 -28.38 -1.36 -24.57
N LEU A 1137 -27.27 -0.70 -24.25
CA LEU A 1137 -26.59 0.22 -25.17
C LEU A 1137 -25.91 -0.54 -26.32
N GLU A 1138 -25.26 -1.68 -26.06
CA GLU A 1138 -24.68 -2.53 -27.09
C GLU A 1138 -25.73 -2.98 -28.10
N MET A 1139 -26.89 -3.43 -27.61
CA MET A 1139 -28.02 -3.77 -28.46
C MET A 1139 -28.49 -2.56 -29.28
N ALA A 1140 -28.57 -1.36 -28.68
CA ALA A 1140 -28.96 -0.15 -29.39
C ALA A 1140 -27.95 0.22 -30.49
N SER A 1141 -26.65 0.08 -30.22
CA SER A 1141 -25.57 0.30 -31.19
C SER A 1141 -25.56 -0.73 -32.32
N SER A 1142 -25.95 -1.98 -32.07
CA SER A 1142 -26.07 -2.99 -33.13
C SER A 1142 -27.25 -2.74 -34.10
N GLN A 1143 -28.31 -2.07 -33.64
CA GLN A 1143 -29.51 -1.81 -34.45
C GLN A 1143 -29.38 -0.55 -35.34
N GLY A 1144 -28.41 0.32 -35.07
CA GLY A 1144 -28.17 1.54 -35.86
C GLY A 1144 -27.86 2.79 -35.03
N LYS A 1145 -28.04 3.95 -35.66
CA LYS A 1145 -27.72 5.28 -35.10
C LYS A 1145 -28.98 6.00 -34.63
N GLY A 1146 -28.94 6.58 -33.44
CA GLY A 1146 -30.08 7.31 -32.87
C GLY A 1146 -31.11 6.41 -32.16
N ILE A 1147 -30.68 5.30 -31.57
CA ILE A 1147 -31.55 4.30 -30.93
C ILE A 1147 -31.43 4.35 -29.41
N CYS A 1148 -32.55 4.16 -28.72
CA CYS A 1148 -32.62 4.06 -27.27
C CYS A 1148 -33.33 2.77 -26.86
N LEU A 1149 -32.70 1.92 -26.02
CA LEU A 1149 -33.27 0.66 -25.54
C LEU A 1149 -33.29 0.59 -24.01
N ARG A 1150 -34.32 -0.07 -23.47
CA ARG A 1150 -34.41 -0.43 -22.05
C ARG A 1150 -33.93 -1.87 -21.85
N CYS A 1151 -33.13 -2.11 -20.81
CA CYS A 1151 -32.81 -3.48 -20.40
C CYS A 1151 -34.09 -4.23 -19.99
N GLY A 1152 -34.37 -5.37 -20.63
CA GLY A 1152 -35.52 -6.25 -20.33
C GLY A 1152 -36.75 -6.07 -21.22
N GLU A 1153 -36.72 -5.20 -22.22
CA GLU A 1153 -37.74 -5.23 -23.28
C GLU A 1153 -37.37 -6.30 -24.32
N GLU A 1154 -38.07 -7.43 -24.30
CA GLU A 1154 -38.17 -8.31 -25.46
C GLU A 1154 -38.91 -7.58 -26.57
N ILE A 1155 -38.39 -7.70 -27.78
CA ILE A 1155 -39.01 -7.24 -29.01
C ILE A 1155 -40.35 -7.97 -29.13
N VAL A 1156 -41.46 -7.23 -29.02
CA VAL A 1156 -42.68 -7.63 -29.71
C VAL A 1156 -42.60 -6.96 -31.07
N ASP A 1157 -42.59 -7.79 -32.11
CA ASP A 1157 -42.55 -7.43 -33.55
C ASP A 1157 -43.36 -6.17 -33.92
#